data_AF-A0A927SBD9-F1
#
_entry.id   AF-A0A927SBD9-F1
#
_cell.length_a   1.000
_cell.length_b   1.000
_cell.length_c   1.000
_cell.angle_alpha   90.00
_cell.angle_beta   90.00
_cell.angle_gamma   90.00
#
_symmetry.space_group_name_H-M   'P 1'
#
loop_
_entity.id
_entity.type
_entity.pdbx_description
1 polymer ?
#
loop_
_entity_poly.entity_id
_entity_poly.type
_entity_poly.pdbx_seq_one_letter_code
_entity_poly.pdbx_strand_id
1 'polypeptide(L)'
;MKKIISIILSILLVLSVAGNTYLLVDKKNAKTQLDEFEMDKTRQLATLNEKIDQAQADLLAETEKYNQALDAIEEMDAQAQSLHQEIDMISLKLTETETAAANAEKMLADASVRAEEDEKLLSDKTQEIEELMSLIADKDSAYNELTASYQAQEENIKTLTEQLNALGVEYNEISQKALDTENEFSALTEAHAALVLKAKEAEEALAAKASEYEALKAEYEAGEKTIEAYESEVARLKDEIDALAKEAESLKASIAEMQAEIDALRAQIGDKENAPDANEFKPEALESKTEPAELNADDTLISEIEEMKKALLEKEETAAQLNQTIESLSTNIADYKTTIDEQEKAIEAMNVEKMSLEAKLTLSSGENENALLLVSEMEEKLKTAAVSLKETEQALTAAQSALTEKEALLLSVQENAAELETALTEKTAQYDLAVDRIASLEKEIEKATQEIELNGQKIKDTQIALASAEEKLAAAETENEKMNAALNTANEKIADIESALSLTQESLLKAEEASAMYLAAYEAEKAVSASLTEKLHETETAYEIKAGDLAAEIKAHAETQNALNETSEKLSETEDKLAQTENTLLETEGKLAQTENTLLETEGKLAQTENTLLETEGKLAQTESNLSDTQAALSLCTASLEEANHNLESVTNTLRDTESILEDTRLALKNTENELSETVKQLEKTNLELTGTREKLADTEKELSDTNQALLSLKSSFDAYIVKRGESNKPESEIGSAITEIPVTADGKAHLNFTNTSDRPVRVSVVTESGTEVLSQVISRGKYLNEVAVKNLPNGEKCWLKMEYLDGNGRVLYSLLTPVEVQEN
;
A
#
# COMPACT_ATOMS: atom_id res chain seq x y z
N MET A 1 -3.39 -68.11 -242.07
CA MET A 1 -3.36 -69.06 -240.93
C MET A 1 -1.95 -69.37 -240.39
N LYS A 2 -0.91 -69.58 -241.20
CA LYS A 2 0.47 -69.80 -240.67
C LYS A 2 1.11 -68.62 -239.90
N LYS A 3 0.58 -67.39 -239.99
CA LYS A 3 1.05 -66.23 -239.20
C LYS A 3 0.43 -66.09 -237.80
N ILE A 4 -0.65 -66.80 -237.47
CA ILE A 4 -1.29 -66.75 -236.13
C ILE A 4 -0.64 -67.75 -235.16
N ILE A 5 -0.07 -68.85 -235.67
CA ILE A 5 0.70 -69.82 -234.87
C ILE A 5 2.09 -69.26 -234.47
N SER A 6 2.58 -68.21 -235.15
CA SER A 6 3.83 -67.50 -234.84
C SER A 6 3.74 -66.51 -233.66
N ILE A 7 2.55 -66.28 -233.11
CA ILE A 7 2.35 -65.26 -232.05
C ILE A 7 2.08 -65.91 -230.68
N ILE A 8 1.47 -67.09 -230.63
CA ILE A 8 1.11 -67.74 -229.35
C ILE A 8 2.28 -68.54 -228.75
N LEU A 9 3.21 -69.08 -229.56
CA LEU A 9 4.39 -69.81 -229.07
C LEU A 9 5.53 -68.89 -228.57
N SER A 10 5.50 -67.60 -228.89
CA SER A 10 6.50 -66.61 -228.44
C SER A 10 6.19 -66.00 -227.07
N ILE A 11 4.95 -66.17 -226.56
CA ILE A 11 4.48 -65.53 -225.31
C ILE A 11 4.57 -66.46 -224.09
N LEU A 12 4.55 -67.78 -224.26
CA LEU A 12 4.51 -68.73 -223.12
C LEU A 12 5.88 -69.20 -222.61
N LEU A 13 6.99 -69.00 -223.32
CA LEU A 13 8.32 -69.43 -222.85
C LEU A 13 9.13 -68.34 -222.13
N VAL A 14 8.78 -67.06 -222.29
CA VAL A 14 9.53 -65.94 -221.68
C VAL A 14 9.09 -65.66 -220.23
N LEU A 15 7.93 -66.18 -219.78
CA LEU A 15 7.44 -66.00 -218.41
C LEU A 15 8.02 -67.00 -217.37
N SER A 16 8.96 -67.87 -217.74
CA SER A 16 9.52 -68.89 -216.83
C SER A 16 10.90 -68.55 -216.23
N VAL A 17 11.59 -67.47 -216.63
CA VAL A 17 13.03 -67.29 -216.29
C VAL A 17 13.34 -66.06 -215.43
N ALA A 18 12.39 -65.16 -215.15
CA ALA A 18 12.68 -63.91 -214.40
C ALA A 18 12.19 -63.91 -212.94
N GLY A 19 12.11 -65.07 -212.28
CA GLY A 19 11.57 -65.20 -210.91
C GLY A 19 12.60 -65.42 -209.79
N ASN A 20 13.91 -65.44 -210.06
CA ASN A 20 14.87 -66.03 -209.11
C ASN A 20 16.03 -65.13 -208.59
N THR A 21 15.85 -63.80 -208.58
CA THR A 21 16.88 -62.85 -208.07
C THR A 21 16.43 -61.94 -206.92
N TYR A 22 15.26 -62.15 -206.31
CA TYR A 22 14.67 -61.20 -205.35
C TYR A 22 14.80 -61.56 -203.85
N LEU A 23 15.61 -62.55 -203.43
CA LEU A 23 15.50 -63.11 -202.05
C LEU A 23 16.77 -63.14 -201.18
N LEU A 24 17.88 -62.47 -201.56
CA LEU A 24 19.15 -62.58 -200.80
C LEU A 24 19.70 -61.29 -200.18
N VAL A 25 19.08 -60.11 -200.35
CA VAL A 25 19.64 -58.84 -199.87
C VAL A 25 19.04 -58.34 -198.54
N ASP A 26 17.82 -58.73 -198.15
CA ASP A 26 17.13 -58.13 -196.98
C ASP A 26 17.43 -58.76 -195.61
N LYS A 27 18.11 -59.90 -195.52
CA LYS A 27 18.30 -60.60 -194.23
C LYS A 27 19.50 -60.11 -193.41
N LYS A 28 20.42 -59.33 -194.00
CA LYS A 28 21.66 -58.91 -193.33
C LYS A 28 21.55 -57.59 -192.56
N ASN A 29 20.59 -56.71 -192.92
CA ASN A 29 20.44 -55.40 -192.30
C ASN A 29 19.58 -55.42 -191.03
N ALA A 30 18.64 -56.37 -190.91
CA ALA A 30 17.75 -56.49 -189.74
C ALA A 30 18.43 -57.09 -188.49
N LYS A 31 19.57 -57.78 -188.63
CA LYS A 31 20.29 -58.39 -187.49
C LYS A 31 21.16 -57.38 -186.74
N THR A 32 21.84 -56.48 -187.45
CA THR A 32 22.73 -55.48 -186.84
C THR A 32 21.97 -54.44 -186.01
N GLN A 33 20.75 -54.05 -186.42
CA GLN A 33 19.92 -53.09 -185.65
C GLN A 33 19.28 -53.72 -184.40
N LEU A 34 19.11 -55.04 -184.35
CA LEU A 34 18.58 -55.74 -183.18
C LEU A 34 19.64 -55.88 -182.08
N ASP A 35 20.88 -56.20 -182.48
CA ASP A 35 22.00 -56.35 -181.55
C ASP A 35 22.37 -55.00 -180.88
N GLU A 36 22.28 -53.86 -181.59
CA GLU A 36 22.50 -52.52 -181.01
C GLU A 36 21.38 -52.10 -180.03
N PHE A 37 20.12 -52.45 -180.29
CA PHE A 37 18.99 -52.15 -179.41
C PHE A 37 19.03 -52.97 -178.11
N GLU A 38 19.41 -54.25 -178.18
CA GLU A 38 19.57 -55.09 -176.99
C GLU A 38 20.75 -54.66 -176.12
N MET A 39 21.83 -54.14 -176.71
CA MET A 39 22.99 -53.64 -175.96
C MET A 39 22.68 -52.33 -175.21
N ASP A 40 21.92 -51.41 -175.81
CA ASP A 40 21.51 -50.17 -175.15
C ASP A 40 20.49 -50.42 -174.02
N LYS A 41 19.54 -51.34 -174.22
CA LYS A 41 18.61 -51.80 -173.18
C LYS A 41 19.34 -52.43 -171.99
N THR A 42 20.37 -53.25 -172.26
CA THR A 42 21.19 -53.87 -171.22
C THR A 42 21.97 -52.82 -170.42
N ARG A 43 22.48 -51.77 -171.09
CA ARG A 43 23.20 -50.67 -170.43
C ARG A 43 22.27 -49.81 -169.57
N GLN A 44 21.05 -49.52 -170.05
CA GLN A 44 20.04 -48.79 -169.28
C GLN A 44 19.58 -49.60 -168.05
N LEU A 45 19.38 -50.92 -168.20
CA LEU A 45 19.05 -51.83 -167.08
C LEU A 45 20.17 -51.90 -166.04
N ALA A 46 21.43 -51.98 -166.47
CA ALA A 46 22.57 -51.97 -165.54
C ALA A 46 22.65 -50.65 -164.75
N THR A 47 22.46 -49.52 -165.42
CA THR A 47 22.45 -48.19 -164.77
C THR A 47 21.26 -48.03 -163.81
N LEU A 48 20.12 -48.64 -164.13
CA LEU A 48 18.93 -48.62 -163.27
C LEU A 48 19.12 -49.50 -162.04
N ASN A 49 19.69 -50.70 -162.19
CA ASN A 49 20.01 -51.57 -161.07
C ASN A 49 21.05 -50.94 -160.14
N GLU A 50 22.09 -50.29 -160.67
CA GLU A 50 23.07 -49.58 -159.85
C GLU A 50 22.42 -48.45 -159.01
N LYS A 51 21.42 -47.74 -159.57
CA LYS A 51 20.63 -46.76 -158.81
C LYS A 51 19.68 -47.39 -157.79
N ILE A 52 19.14 -48.58 -158.08
CA ILE A 52 18.28 -49.33 -157.14
C ILE A 52 19.12 -49.83 -155.96
N ASP A 53 20.29 -50.39 -156.22
CA ASP A 53 21.21 -50.87 -155.19
C ASP A 53 21.69 -49.70 -154.32
N GLN A 54 22.02 -48.54 -154.92
CA GLN A 54 22.35 -47.33 -154.18
C GLN A 54 21.17 -46.83 -153.33
N ALA A 55 19.95 -46.80 -153.87
CA ALA A 55 18.76 -46.37 -153.13
C ALA A 55 18.41 -47.35 -151.99
N GLN A 56 18.65 -48.64 -152.16
CA GLN A 56 18.48 -49.65 -151.10
C GLN A 56 19.52 -49.49 -150.00
N ALA A 57 20.78 -49.22 -150.35
CA ALA A 57 21.84 -48.95 -149.38
C ALA A 57 21.57 -47.65 -148.59
N ASP A 58 21.13 -46.59 -149.26
CA ASP A 58 20.78 -45.32 -148.61
C ASP A 58 19.56 -45.49 -147.68
N LEU A 59 18.54 -46.27 -148.09
CA LEU A 59 17.38 -46.57 -147.25
C LEU A 59 17.76 -47.40 -146.01
N LEU A 60 18.67 -48.37 -146.15
CA LEU A 60 19.14 -49.19 -145.05
C LEU A 60 19.92 -48.34 -144.03
N ALA A 61 20.82 -47.47 -144.51
CA ALA A 61 21.57 -46.53 -143.68
C ALA A 61 20.65 -45.53 -142.95
N GLU A 62 19.59 -45.07 -143.59
CA GLU A 62 18.62 -44.16 -142.96
C GLU A 62 17.73 -44.88 -141.93
N THR A 63 17.39 -46.15 -142.18
CA THR A 63 16.68 -47.02 -141.21
C THR A 63 17.56 -47.29 -139.98
N GLU A 64 18.86 -47.49 -140.19
CA GLU A 64 19.81 -47.72 -139.10
C GLU A 64 19.98 -46.46 -138.23
N LYS A 65 20.04 -45.27 -138.83
CA LYS A 65 20.00 -44.00 -138.07
C LYS A 65 18.69 -43.83 -137.30
N TYR A 66 17.55 -44.22 -137.89
CA TYR A 66 16.25 -44.14 -137.22
C TYR A 66 16.20 -45.05 -135.99
N ASN A 67 16.71 -46.28 -136.10
CA ASN A 67 16.78 -47.21 -134.97
C ASN A 67 17.76 -46.72 -133.88
N GLN A 68 18.93 -46.20 -134.26
CA GLN A 68 19.85 -45.56 -133.30
C GLN A 68 19.22 -44.37 -132.58
N ALA A 69 18.38 -43.59 -133.27
CA ALA A 69 17.63 -42.50 -132.65
C ALA A 69 16.52 -43.01 -131.71
N LEU A 70 15.90 -44.16 -132.02
CA LEU A 70 14.91 -44.80 -131.16
C LEU A 70 15.54 -45.32 -129.86
N ASP A 71 16.67 -46.01 -129.98
CA ASP A 71 17.44 -46.52 -128.82
C ASP A 71 17.89 -45.36 -127.92
N ALA A 72 18.35 -44.25 -128.51
CA ALA A 72 18.71 -43.04 -127.75
C ALA A 72 17.51 -42.40 -127.04
N ILE A 73 16.30 -42.47 -127.63
CA ILE A 73 15.07 -41.97 -126.99
C ILE A 73 14.67 -42.88 -125.82
N GLU A 74 14.77 -44.20 -125.98
CA GLU A 74 14.49 -45.16 -124.90
C GLU A 74 15.48 -45.00 -123.73
N GLU A 75 16.76 -44.79 -124.03
CA GLU A 75 17.78 -44.49 -123.01
C GLU A 75 17.49 -43.16 -122.28
N MET A 76 17.11 -42.12 -123.02
CA MET A 76 16.71 -40.84 -122.43
C MET A 76 15.44 -40.96 -121.57
N ASP A 77 14.46 -41.78 -121.96
CA ASP A 77 13.25 -42.01 -121.15
C ASP A 77 13.57 -42.80 -119.87
N ALA A 78 14.46 -43.79 -119.94
CA ALA A 78 14.95 -44.50 -118.76
C ALA A 78 15.70 -43.56 -117.79
N GLN A 79 16.54 -42.65 -118.31
CA GLN A 79 17.21 -41.62 -117.50
C GLN A 79 16.20 -40.64 -116.89
N ALA A 80 15.17 -40.22 -117.63
CA ALA A 80 14.12 -39.34 -117.12
C ALA A 80 13.31 -40.01 -116.00
N GLN A 81 13.00 -41.31 -116.12
CA GLN A 81 12.32 -42.08 -115.07
C GLN A 81 13.20 -42.22 -113.81
N SER A 82 14.50 -42.46 -113.96
CA SER A 82 15.45 -42.51 -112.83
C SER A 82 15.54 -41.16 -112.10
N LEU A 83 15.63 -40.05 -112.85
CA LEU A 83 15.64 -38.71 -112.26
C LEU A 83 14.32 -38.37 -111.57
N HIS A 84 13.19 -38.84 -112.10
CA HIS A 84 11.89 -38.64 -111.45
C HIS A 84 11.84 -39.36 -110.09
N GLN A 85 12.34 -40.60 -110.01
CA GLN A 85 12.45 -41.34 -108.75
C GLN A 85 13.37 -40.65 -107.73
N GLU A 86 14.49 -40.08 -108.17
CA GLU A 86 15.36 -39.28 -107.29
C GLU A 86 14.66 -38.01 -106.78
N ILE A 87 13.93 -37.30 -107.65
CA ILE A 87 13.16 -36.10 -107.27
C ILE A 87 12.07 -36.44 -106.27
N ASP A 88 11.36 -37.55 -106.44
CA ASP A 88 10.33 -38.00 -105.51
C ASP A 88 10.94 -38.34 -104.14
N MET A 89 12.10 -39.01 -104.13
CA MET A 89 12.82 -39.34 -102.90
C MET A 89 13.38 -38.10 -102.18
N ILE A 90 13.88 -37.11 -102.93
CA ILE A 90 14.31 -35.81 -102.37
C ILE A 90 13.11 -35.05 -101.82
N SER A 91 11.96 -35.07 -102.52
CA SER A 91 10.74 -34.41 -102.07
C SER A 91 10.21 -35.03 -100.78
N LEU A 92 10.28 -36.36 -100.64
CA LEU A 92 9.94 -37.07 -99.42
C LEU A 92 10.88 -36.69 -98.26
N LYS A 93 12.19 -36.66 -98.49
CA LYS A 93 13.15 -36.22 -97.46
C LYS A 93 12.91 -34.77 -97.07
N LEU A 94 12.58 -33.90 -98.02
CA LEU A 94 12.30 -32.49 -97.75
C LEU A 94 11.08 -32.34 -96.83
N THR A 95 9.99 -33.06 -97.10
CA THR A 95 8.79 -33.02 -96.26
C THR A 95 9.03 -33.61 -94.86
N GLU A 96 9.84 -34.67 -94.74
CA GLU A 96 10.28 -35.19 -93.44
C GLU A 96 11.08 -34.14 -92.65
N THR A 97 11.98 -33.43 -93.33
CA THR A 97 12.82 -32.39 -92.71
C THR A 97 12.00 -31.16 -92.30
N GLU A 98 11.04 -30.74 -93.13
CA GLU A 98 10.10 -29.66 -92.82
C GLU A 98 9.22 -30.02 -91.61
N THR A 99 8.78 -31.27 -91.53
CA THR A 99 8.01 -31.76 -90.37
C THR A 99 8.86 -31.79 -89.11
N ALA A 100 10.12 -32.22 -89.20
CA ALA A 100 11.07 -32.20 -88.09
C ALA A 100 11.38 -30.77 -87.62
N ALA A 101 11.54 -29.82 -88.55
CA ALA A 101 11.76 -28.41 -88.24
C ALA A 101 10.54 -27.79 -87.55
N ALA A 102 9.32 -28.05 -88.05
CA ALA A 102 8.09 -27.58 -87.42
C ALA A 102 7.91 -28.14 -85.99
N ASN A 103 8.26 -29.41 -85.77
CA ASN A 103 8.26 -30.00 -84.44
C ASN A 103 9.31 -29.35 -83.52
N ALA A 104 10.51 -29.07 -84.02
CA ALA A 104 11.55 -28.39 -83.25
C ALA A 104 11.13 -26.96 -82.88
N GLU A 105 10.53 -26.20 -83.80
CA GLU A 105 9.98 -24.86 -83.53
C GLU A 105 8.90 -24.91 -82.45
N LYS A 106 8.01 -25.90 -82.51
CA LYS A 106 6.99 -26.10 -81.48
C LYS A 106 7.60 -26.41 -80.12
N MET A 107 8.58 -27.33 -80.05
CA MET A 107 9.28 -27.64 -78.81
C MET A 107 10.01 -26.42 -78.22
N LEU A 108 10.55 -25.56 -79.08
CA LEU A 108 11.26 -24.35 -78.67
C LEU A 108 10.30 -23.27 -78.16
N ALA A 109 9.11 -23.15 -78.77
CA ALA A 109 8.03 -22.32 -78.26
C ALA A 109 7.53 -22.81 -76.89
N ASP A 110 7.29 -24.11 -76.75
CA ASP A 110 6.87 -24.72 -75.47
C ASP A 110 7.94 -24.54 -74.38
N ALA A 111 9.23 -24.64 -74.72
CA ALA A 111 10.33 -24.39 -73.80
C ALA A 111 10.44 -22.90 -73.40
N SER A 112 10.18 -21.97 -74.32
CA SER A 112 10.16 -20.54 -74.04
C SER A 112 9.06 -20.17 -73.06
N VAL A 113 7.86 -20.73 -73.22
CA VAL A 113 6.74 -20.52 -72.30
C VAL A 113 7.08 -21.05 -70.91
N ARG A 114 7.66 -22.26 -70.82
CA ARG A 114 8.12 -22.80 -69.53
C ARG A 114 9.17 -21.91 -68.85
N ALA A 115 10.11 -21.36 -69.61
CA ALA A 115 11.12 -20.46 -69.06
C ALA A 115 10.50 -19.17 -68.50
N GLU A 116 9.50 -18.60 -69.17
CA GLU A 116 8.75 -17.43 -68.65
C GLU A 116 7.95 -17.79 -67.39
N GLU A 117 7.35 -18.97 -67.32
CA GLU A 117 6.64 -19.45 -66.12
C GLU A 117 7.60 -19.67 -64.94
N ASP A 118 8.77 -20.27 -65.18
CA ASP A 118 9.80 -20.49 -64.16
C ASP A 118 10.41 -19.16 -63.68
N GLU A 119 10.63 -18.19 -64.57
CA GLU A 119 11.14 -16.85 -64.22
C GLU A 119 10.12 -16.10 -63.34
N LYS A 120 8.84 -16.22 -63.67
CA LYS A 120 7.76 -15.66 -62.85
C LYS A 120 7.68 -16.34 -61.49
N LEU A 121 7.76 -17.67 -61.44
CA LEU A 121 7.76 -18.42 -60.17
C LEU A 121 8.95 -18.04 -59.29
N LEU A 122 10.13 -17.85 -59.89
CA LEU A 122 11.32 -17.40 -59.18
C LEU A 122 11.15 -15.98 -58.62
N SER A 123 10.54 -15.07 -59.39
CA SER A 123 10.20 -13.72 -58.94
C SER A 123 9.24 -13.76 -57.74
N ASP A 124 8.15 -14.53 -57.85
CA ASP A 124 7.15 -14.66 -56.79
C ASP A 124 7.79 -15.24 -55.51
N LYS A 125 8.65 -16.26 -55.64
CA LYS A 125 9.38 -16.85 -54.50
C LYS A 125 10.41 -15.91 -53.90
N THR A 126 11.05 -15.07 -54.70
CA THR A 126 12.00 -14.06 -54.22
C THR A 126 11.28 -13.02 -53.36
N GLN A 127 10.10 -12.58 -53.78
CA GLN A 127 9.28 -11.64 -53.01
C GLN A 127 8.80 -12.25 -51.69
N GLU A 128 8.38 -13.52 -51.70
CA GLU A 128 7.98 -14.25 -50.48
C GLU A 128 9.15 -14.36 -49.48
N ILE A 129 10.38 -14.56 -49.97
CA ILE A 129 11.59 -14.57 -49.13
C ILE A 129 11.86 -13.20 -48.52
N GLU A 130 11.72 -12.11 -49.28
CA GLU A 130 11.90 -10.74 -48.76
C GLU A 130 10.88 -10.41 -47.67
N GLU A 131 9.63 -10.81 -47.83
CA GLU A 131 8.58 -10.64 -46.83
C GLU A 131 8.88 -11.44 -45.55
N LEU A 132 9.32 -12.70 -45.69
CA LEU A 132 9.72 -13.53 -44.55
C LEU A 132 10.95 -12.96 -43.82
N MET A 133 11.93 -12.42 -44.54
CA MET A 133 13.09 -11.76 -43.94
C MET A 133 12.70 -10.52 -43.15
N SER A 134 11.77 -9.71 -43.67
CA SER A 134 11.23 -8.56 -42.94
C SER A 134 10.52 -8.99 -41.66
N LEU A 135 9.71 -10.06 -41.74
CA LEU A 135 8.99 -10.59 -40.58
C LEU A 135 9.97 -11.10 -39.50
N ILE A 136 11.06 -11.77 -39.90
CA ILE A 136 12.09 -12.25 -38.99
C ILE A 136 12.77 -11.05 -38.29
N ALA A 137 13.11 -9.99 -39.04
CA ALA A 137 13.72 -8.79 -38.46
C ALA A 137 12.80 -8.11 -37.42
N ASP A 138 11.51 -8.02 -37.70
CA ASP A 138 10.52 -7.49 -36.76
C ASP A 138 10.41 -8.36 -35.50
N LYS A 139 10.46 -9.70 -35.66
CA LYS A 139 10.44 -10.64 -34.53
C LYS A 139 11.71 -10.57 -33.68
N ASP A 140 12.88 -10.41 -34.30
CA ASP A 140 14.15 -10.21 -33.59
C ASP A 140 14.12 -8.91 -32.78
N SER A 141 13.55 -7.83 -33.33
CA SER A 141 13.38 -6.58 -32.60
C SER A 141 12.46 -6.76 -31.39
N ALA A 142 11.31 -7.40 -31.56
CA ALA A 142 10.38 -7.67 -30.46
C ALA A 142 10.98 -8.57 -29.38
N TYR A 143 11.79 -9.56 -29.76
CA TYR A 143 12.50 -10.43 -28.80
C TYR A 143 13.53 -9.65 -27.98
N ASN A 144 14.26 -8.72 -28.61
CA ASN A 144 15.23 -7.87 -27.91
C ASN A 144 14.54 -6.92 -26.93
N GLU A 145 13.40 -6.33 -27.30
CA GLU A 145 12.61 -5.50 -26.38
C GLU A 145 12.07 -6.31 -25.19
N LEU A 146 11.57 -7.53 -25.44
CA LEU A 146 11.09 -8.42 -24.39
C LEU A 146 12.22 -8.80 -23.42
N THR A 147 13.42 -9.07 -23.95
CA THR A 147 14.62 -9.38 -23.16
C THR A 147 15.02 -8.21 -22.26
N ALA A 148 15.01 -6.98 -22.78
CA ALA A 148 15.28 -5.78 -22.00
C ALA A 148 14.24 -5.55 -20.90
N SER A 149 12.96 -5.80 -21.20
CA SER A 149 11.87 -5.73 -20.22
C SER A 149 12.05 -6.74 -19.07
N TYR A 150 12.45 -7.98 -19.40
CA TYR A 150 12.71 -9.02 -18.41
C TYR A 150 13.87 -8.65 -17.46
N GLN A 151 14.98 -8.13 -18.01
CA GLN A 151 16.11 -7.67 -17.21
C GLN A 151 15.72 -6.53 -16.26
N ALA A 152 14.90 -5.58 -16.73
CA ALA A 152 14.39 -4.50 -15.87
C ALA A 152 13.49 -5.03 -14.75
N GLN A 153 12.66 -6.05 -15.03
CA GLN A 153 11.86 -6.69 -13.98
C GLN A 153 12.72 -7.45 -12.96
N GLU A 154 13.77 -8.14 -13.40
CA GLU A 154 14.70 -8.84 -12.50
C GLU A 154 15.39 -7.86 -11.52
N GLU A 155 15.78 -6.68 -12.00
CA GLU A 155 16.36 -5.61 -11.18
C GLU A 155 15.34 -5.02 -10.19
N ASN A 156 14.08 -4.85 -10.61
CA ASN A 156 13.00 -4.44 -9.72
C ASN A 156 12.73 -5.47 -8.62
N ILE A 157 12.69 -6.76 -8.95
CA ILE A 157 12.50 -7.85 -7.97
C ILE A 157 13.62 -7.84 -6.93
N LYS A 158 14.87 -7.65 -7.37
CA LYS A 158 16.03 -7.55 -6.48
C LYS A 158 15.87 -6.37 -5.50
N THR A 159 15.48 -5.20 -6.01
CA THR A 159 15.25 -4.00 -5.20
C THR A 159 14.13 -4.21 -4.17
N LEU A 160 13.01 -4.81 -4.59
CA LEU A 160 11.89 -5.14 -3.69
C LEU A 160 12.31 -6.14 -2.61
N THR A 161 13.16 -7.10 -2.93
CA THR A 161 13.69 -8.08 -1.97
C THR A 161 14.55 -7.41 -0.92
N GLU A 162 15.41 -6.47 -1.32
CA GLU A 162 16.23 -5.68 -0.39
C GLU A 162 15.36 -4.82 0.55
N GLN A 163 14.31 -4.19 0.00
CA GLN A 163 13.34 -3.42 0.80
C GLN A 163 12.58 -4.30 1.79
N LEU A 164 12.14 -5.50 1.38
CA LEU A 164 11.43 -6.44 2.26
C LEU A 164 12.33 -6.91 3.42
N ASN A 165 13.60 -7.20 3.14
CA ASN A 165 14.56 -7.58 4.16
C ASN A 165 14.78 -6.45 5.18
N ALA A 166 14.89 -5.20 4.73
CA ALA A 166 15.01 -4.05 5.62
C ALA A 166 13.78 -3.90 6.54
N LEU A 167 12.58 -4.05 5.96
CA LEU A 167 11.32 -4.01 6.73
C LEU A 167 11.24 -5.14 7.78
N GLY A 168 11.74 -6.33 7.43
CA GLY A 168 11.83 -7.46 8.35
C GLY A 168 12.74 -7.19 9.55
N VAL A 169 13.85 -6.47 9.35
CA VAL A 169 14.73 -6.03 10.45
C VAL A 169 14.00 -5.03 11.35
N GLU A 170 13.35 -4.04 10.76
CA GLU A 170 12.63 -2.99 11.49
C GLU A 170 11.46 -3.58 12.31
N TYR A 171 10.73 -4.54 11.76
CA TYR A 171 9.69 -5.29 12.48
C TYR A 171 10.25 -6.00 13.72
N ASN A 172 11.39 -6.69 13.59
CA ASN A 172 11.99 -7.40 14.71
C ASN A 172 12.44 -6.43 15.82
N GLU A 173 12.98 -5.27 15.47
CA GLU A 173 13.35 -4.23 16.44
C GLU A 173 12.12 -3.66 17.18
N ILE A 174 11.04 -3.38 16.46
CA ILE A 174 9.79 -2.90 17.05
C ILE A 174 9.17 -3.97 17.97
N SER A 175 9.15 -5.23 17.53
CA SER A 175 8.63 -6.35 18.30
C SER A 175 9.39 -6.53 19.62
N GLN A 176 10.72 -6.44 19.60
CA GLN A 176 11.53 -6.52 20.81
C GLN A 176 11.26 -5.35 21.77
N LYS A 177 11.15 -4.12 21.25
CA LYS A 177 10.80 -2.95 22.08
C LYS A 177 9.41 -3.08 22.73
N ALA A 178 8.44 -3.65 22.02
CA ALA A 178 7.12 -3.91 22.58
C ALA A 178 7.19 -4.93 23.73
N LEU A 179 7.96 -6.01 23.57
CA LEU A 179 8.17 -7.00 24.62
C LEU A 179 8.86 -6.39 25.85
N ASP A 180 9.88 -5.56 25.65
CA ASP A 180 10.57 -4.86 26.75
C ASP A 180 9.60 -3.93 27.51
N THR A 181 8.73 -3.23 26.78
CA THR A 181 7.70 -2.35 27.36
C THR A 181 6.65 -3.14 28.16
N GLU A 182 6.21 -4.30 27.66
CA GLU A 182 5.27 -5.19 28.35
C GLU A 182 5.87 -5.73 29.66
N ASN A 183 7.16 -6.05 29.67
CA ASN A 183 7.88 -6.46 30.87
C ASN A 183 7.97 -5.32 31.89
N GLU A 184 8.25 -4.09 31.46
CA GLU A 184 8.25 -2.91 32.34
C GLU A 184 6.86 -2.62 32.93
N PHE A 185 5.79 -2.73 32.12
CA PHE A 185 4.42 -2.54 32.58
C PHE A 185 4.01 -3.60 33.63
N SER A 186 4.43 -4.85 33.42
CA SER A 186 4.21 -5.94 34.37
C SER A 186 4.90 -5.66 35.70
N ALA A 187 6.16 -5.22 35.68
CA ALA A 187 6.89 -4.84 36.89
C ALA A 187 6.25 -3.65 37.62
N LEU A 188 5.75 -2.66 36.87
CA LEU A 188 5.04 -1.51 37.44
C LEU A 188 3.72 -1.92 38.11
N THR A 189 3.01 -2.87 37.52
CA THR A 189 1.74 -3.41 38.05
C THR A 189 1.99 -4.13 39.38
N GLU A 190 3.04 -4.94 39.46
CA GLU A 190 3.44 -5.61 40.71
C GLU A 190 3.83 -4.60 41.80
N ALA A 191 4.59 -3.56 41.43
CA ALA A 191 4.98 -2.50 42.35
C ALA A 191 3.76 -1.71 42.88
N HIS A 192 2.78 -1.42 42.02
CA HIS A 192 1.54 -0.77 42.42
C HIS A 192 0.73 -1.64 43.39
N ALA A 193 0.58 -2.94 43.10
CA ALA A 193 -0.11 -3.88 43.99
C ALA A 193 0.54 -3.94 45.39
N ALA A 194 1.87 -3.91 45.45
CA ALA A 194 2.60 -3.87 46.72
C ALA A 194 2.38 -2.57 47.50
N LEU A 195 2.31 -1.42 46.81
CA LEU A 195 2.02 -0.14 47.44
C LEU A 195 0.58 -0.05 47.96
N VAL A 196 -0.39 -0.59 47.21
CA VAL A 196 -1.80 -0.66 47.66
C VAL A 196 -1.92 -1.50 48.94
N LEU A 197 -1.18 -2.61 49.03
CA LEU A 197 -1.16 -3.43 50.24
C LEU A 197 -0.61 -2.64 51.44
N LYS A 198 0.51 -1.92 51.25
CA LYS A 198 1.10 -1.07 52.30
C LYS A 198 0.17 0.07 52.74
N ALA A 199 -0.54 0.70 51.80
CA ALA A 199 -1.51 1.74 52.11
C ALA A 199 -2.64 1.18 53.00
N LYS A 200 -3.14 -0.01 52.66
CA LYS A 200 -4.16 -0.69 53.46
C LYS A 200 -3.67 -1.03 54.87
N GLU A 201 -2.44 -1.55 55.00
CA GLU A 201 -1.83 -1.81 56.31
C GLU A 201 -1.70 -0.52 57.15
N ALA A 202 -1.34 0.60 56.53
CA ALA A 202 -1.27 1.90 57.20
C ALA A 202 -2.65 2.42 57.64
N GLU A 203 -3.69 2.26 56.82
CA GLU A 203 -5.07 2.62 57.17
C GLU A 203 -5.58 1.82 58.37
N GLU A 204 -5.33 0.50 58.38
CA GLU A 204 -5.71 -0.37 59.51
C GLU A 204 -4.97 0.03 60.80
N ALA A 205 -3.68 0.37 60.70
CA ALA A 205 -2.90 0.86 61.84
C ALA A 205 -3.41 2.21 62.37
N LEU A 206 -3.79 3.14 61.48
CA LEU A 206 -4.37 4.43 61.86
C LEU A 206 -5.72 4.25 62.56
N ALA A 207 -6.57 3.36 62.06
CA ALA A 207 -7.86 3.04 62.68
C ALA A 207 -7.68 2.46 64.09
N ALA A 208 -6.69 1.58 64.28
CA ALA A 208 -6.34 1.08 65.61
C ALA A 208 -5.91 2.20 66.56
N LYS A 209 -5.05 3.13 66.09
CA LYS A 209 -4.61 4.28 66.89
C LYS A 209 -5.73 5.26 67.22
N ALA A 210 -6.68 5.48 66.32
CA ALA A 210 -7.86 6.29 66.59
C ALA A 210 -8.73 5.65 67.70
N SER A 211 -8.86 4.32 67.70
CA SER A 211 -9.58 3.60 68.77
C SER A 211 -8.88 3.69 70.13
N GLU A 212 -7.54 3.62 70.15
CA GLU A 212 -6.76 3.81 71.39
C GLU A 212 -6.95 5.23 71.95
N TYR A 213 -6.97 6.25 71.08
CA TYR A 213 -7.18 7.64 71.47
C TYR A 213 -8.56 7.85 72.12
N GLU A 214 -9.63 7.34 71.51
CA GLU A 214 -10.98 7.47 72.08
C GLU A 214 -11.12 6.74 73.43
N ALA A 215 -10.45 5.60 73.61
CA ALA A 215 -10.41 4.89 74.89
C ALA A 215 -9.71 5.73 75.98
N LEU A 216 -8.55 6.31 75.65
CA LEU A 216 -7.78 7.14 76.59
C LEU A 216 -8.53 8.43 76.94
N LYS A 217 -9.20 9.05 75.96
CA LYS A 217 -10.06 10.21 76.17
C LYS A 217 -11.21 9.91 77.14
N ALA A 218 -11.87 8.76 76.98
CA ALA A 218 -12.93 8.34 77.90
C ALA A 218 -12.42 8.10 79.32
N GLU A 219 -11.20 7.55 79.47
CA GLU A 219 -10.55 7.37 80.77
C GLU A 219 -10.22 8.72 81.43
N TYR A 220 -9.72 9.70 80.65
CA TYR A 220 -9.49 11.07 81.12
C TYR A 220 -10.79 11.73 81.62
N GLU A 221 -11.88 11.68 80.84
CA GLU A 221 -13.18 12.26 81.23
C GLU A 221 -13.76 11.58 82.48
N ALA A 222 -13.50 10.29 82.68
CA ALA A 222 -13.88 9.57 83.91
C ALA A 222 -13.04 10.02 85.11
N GLY A 223 -11.74 10.27 84.91
CA GLY A 223 -10.84 10.84 85.91
C GLY A 223 -11.31 12.23 86.37
N GLU A 224 -11.67 13.11 85.44
CA GLU A 224 -12.16 14.47 85.72
C GLU A 224 -13.41 14.44 86.61
N LYS A 225 -14.40 13.59 86.29
CA LYS A 225 -15.60 13.40 87.13
C LYS A 225 -15.27 12.89 88.53
N THR A 226 -14.23 12.08 88.67
CA THR A 226 -13.79 11.56 89.96
C THR A 226 -13.16 12.68 90.80
N ILE A 227 -12.39 13.57 90.16
CA ILE A 227 -11.82 14.76 90.81
C ILE A 227 -12.94 15.69 91.30
N GLU A 228 -13.94 16.01 90.46
CA GLU A 228 -15.10 16.83 90.85
C GLU A 228 -15.85 16.25 92.06
N ALA A 229 -15.98 14.91 92.12
CA ALA A 229 -16.58 14.22 93.26
C ALA A 229 -15.73 14.38 94.53
N TYR A 230 -14.41 14.26 94.43
CA TYR A 230 -13.51 14.49 95.57
C TYR A 230 -13.53 15.93 96.05
N GLU A 231 -13.55 16.92 95.15
CA GLU A 231 -13.66 18.34 95.51
C GLU A 231 -14.96 18.64 96.27
N SER A 232 -16.07 18.04 95.83
CA SER A 232 -17.36 18.16 96.50
C SER A 232 -17.33 17.56 97.92
N GLU A 233 -16.69 16.41 98.10
CA GLU A 233 -16.55 15.78 99.41
C GLU A 233 -15.63 16.58 100.35
N VAL A 234 -14.54 17.15 99.83
CA VAL A 234 -13.66 18.06 100.58
C VAL A 234 -14.43 19.29 101.04
N ALA A 235 -15.28 19.87 100.19
CA ALA A 235 -16.12 21.00 100.58
C ALA A 235 -17.11 20.63 101.70
N ARG A 236 -17.76 19.47 101.60
CA ARG A 236 -18.66 18.94 102.64
C ARG A 236 -17.95 18.75 103.97
N LEU A 237 -16.76 18.12 103.95
CA LEU A 237 -15.95 17.92 105.15
C LEU A 237 -15.50 19.23 105.78
N LYS A 238 -15.22 20.26 104.96
CA LYS A 238 -14.87 21.59 105.45
C LYS A 238 -16.04 22.27 106.17
N ASP A 239 -17.24 22.18 105.61
CA ASP A 239 -18.46 22.70 106.25
C ASP A 239 -18.74 21.98 107.59
N GLU A 240 -18.49 20.67 107.65
CA GLU A 240 -18.63 19.86 108.86
C GLU A 240 -17.61 20.29 109.94
N ILE A 241 -16.36 20.54 109.56
CA ILE A 241 -15.32 21.08 110.46
C ILE A 241 -15.71 22.46 111.00
N ASP A 242 -16.22 23.36 110.14
CA ASP A 242 -16.64 24.70 110.56
C ASP A 242 -17.83 24.67 111.53
N ALA A 243 -18.75 23.72 111.34
CA ALA A 243 -19.86 23.49 112.28
C ALA A 243 -19.36 23.00 113.64
N LEU A 244 -18.47 22.00 113.65
CA LEU A 244 -17.85 21.48 114.87
C LEU A 244 -17.02 22.54 115.60
N ALA A 245 -16.31 23.41 114.87
CA ALA A 245 -15.55 24.51 115.46
C ALA A 245 -16.46 25.52 116.18
N LYS A 246 -17.61 25.87 115.59
CA LYS A 246 -18.62 26.73 116.24
C LYS A 246 -19.22 26.08 117.49
N GLU A 247 -19.47 24.78 117.44
CA GLU A 247 -19.96 24.03 118.59
C GLU A 247 -18.91 24.03 119.72
N ALA A 248 -17.63 23.84 119.38
CA ALA A 248 -16.53 23.93 120.34
C ALA A 248 -16.40 25.33 120.98
N GLU A 249 -16.57 26.42 120.22
CA GLU A 249 -16.60 27.77 120.78
C GLU A 249 -17.80 28.00 121.72
N SER A 250 -18.98 27.49 121.37
CA SER A 250 -20.17 27.56 122.23
C SER A 250 -19.96 26.80 123.54
N LEU A 251 -19.39 25.59 123.48
CA LEU A 251 -19.03 24.81 124.66
C LEU A 251 -17.99 25.54 125.51
N LYS A 252 -16.98 26.17 124.89
CA LYS A 252 -15.98 26.97 125.59
C LYS A 252 -16.59 28.17 126.32
N ALA A 253 -17.55 28.85 125.70
CA ALA A 253 -18.29 29.94 126.33
C ALA A 253 -19.12 29.46 127.54
N SER A 254 -19.80 28.32 127.41
CA SER A 254 -20.55 27.71 128.52
C SER A 254 -19.63 27.31 129.68
N ILE A 255 -18.43 26.81 129.39
CA ILE A 255 -17.42 26.52 130.43
C ILE A 255 -16.97 27.81 131.14
N ALA A 256 -16.75 28.90 130.41
CA ALA A 256 -16.38 30.18 131.01
C ALA A 256 -17.49 30.74 131.93
N GLU A 257 -18.75 30.55 131.55
CA GLU A 257 -19.91 30.94 132.37
C GLU A 257 -19.99 30.10 133.65
N MET A 258 -19.85 28.78 133.55
CA MET A 258 -19.75 27.89 134.72
C MET A 258 -18.57 28.27 135.63
N GLN A 259 -17.44 28.65 135.05
CA GLN A 259 -16.25 29.08 135.82
C GLN A 259 -16.50 30.40 136.57
N ALA A 260 -17.18 31.36 135.95
CA ALA A 260 -17.56 32.61 136.60
C ALA A 260 -18.56 32.37 137.75
N GLU A 261 -19.47 31.42 137.60
CA GLU A 261 -20.40 31.01 138.65
C GLU A 261 -19.68 30.35 139.83
N ILE A 262 -18.69 29.49 139.56
CA ILE A 262 -17.79 28.91 140.58
C ILE A 262 -17.06 30.02 141.35
N ASP A 263 -16.52 31.02 140.65
CA ASP A 263 -15.81 32.13 141.30
C ASP A 263 -16.74 33.03 142.13
N ALA A 264 -18.00 33.21 141.70
CA ALA A 264 -19.02 33.90 142.49
C ALA A 264 -19.40 33.12 143.76
N LEU A 265 -19.52 31.80 143.68
CA LEU A 265 -19.76 30.94 144.84
C LEU A 265 -18.56 30.97 145.81
N ARG A 266 -17.32 30.97 145.30
CA ARG A 266 -16.11 31.15 146.12
C ARG A 266 -16.08 32.49 146.84
N ALA A 267 -16.53 33.57 146.19
CA ALA A 267 -16.65 34.88 146.82
C ALA A 267 -17.70 34.87 147.95
N GLN A 268 -18.85 34.22 147.75
CA GLN A 268 -19.86 34.04 148.81
C GLN A 268 -19.35 33.22 150.00
N ILE A 269 -18.49 32.23 149.78
CA ILE A 269 -17.83 31.47 150.85
C ILE A 269 -16.85 32.37 151.62
N GLY A 270 -16.04 33.18 150.91
CA GLY A 270 -15.11 34.13 151.51
C GLY A 270 -15.79 35.20 152.37
N ASP A 271 -16.98 35.66 151.97
CA ASP A 271 -17.79 36.62 152.74
C ASP A 271 -18.38 36.01 154.03
N LYS A 272 -18.55 34.68 154.09
CA LYS A 272 -19.00 33.98 155.31
C LYS A 272 -17.87 33.61 156.27
N GLU A 273 -16.62 33.54 155.80
CA GLU A 273 -15.46 33.19 156.64
C GLU A 273 -14.77 34.39 157.31
N ASN A 274 -15.06 35.64 156.91
CA ASN A 274 -14.33 36.84 157.37
C ASN A 274 -15.21 38.00 157.88
N ALA A 275 -16.09 37.76 158.85
CA ALA A 275 -16.58 38.81 159.76
C ALA A 275 -15.77 38.79 161.07
N PRO A 276 -14.93 39.81 161.36
CA PRO A 276 -14.08 39.85 162.55
C PRO A 276 -14.80 40.45 163.76
N ASP A 277 -14.73 39.76 164.90
CA ASP A 277 -15.37 40.16 166.15
C ASP A 277 -14.37 40.93 167.05
N ALA A 278 -14.67 42.19 167.37
CA ALA A 278 -14.00 42.98 168.41
C ALA A 278 -14.92 44.08 168.97
N ASN A 279 -15.20 43.98 170.28
CA ASN A 279 -15.66 45.02 171.24
C ASN A 279 -16.94 45.81 170.90
N GLU A 280 -17.97 45.86 171.77
CA GLU A 280 -17.89 46.19 173.21
C GLU A 280 -19.23 45.87 173.95
N PHE A 281 -19.15 45.64 175.27
CA PHE A 281 -20.21 45.62 176.32
C PHE A 281 -21.14 44.37 176.41
N LYS A 282 -21.35 43.70 177.55
CA LYS A 282 -21.10 43.95 179.00
C LYS A 282 -21.36 42.63 179.80
N PRO A 283 -20.83 42.42 181.03
CA PRO A 283 -20.96 41.17 181.80
C PRO A 283 -22.01 41.23 182.94
N GLU A 284 -22.10 40.10 183.68
CA GLU A 284 -22.91 39.74 184.88
C GLU A 284 -24.24 39.00 184.58
N ALA A 285 -24.60 37.85 185.15
CA ALA A 285 -23.99 36.95 186.13
C ALA A 285 -24.73 35.58 186.13
N LEU A 286 -24.18 34.64 186.91
CA LEU A 286 -24.83 33.56 187.69
C LEU A 286 -24.83 32.10 187.19
N GLU A 287 -24.41 31.27 188.15
CA GLU A 287 -24.22 29.82 188.15
C GLU A 287 -25.51 28.98 188.13
N SER A 288 -25.31 27.75 187.65
CA SER A 288 -25.90 26.47 188.07
C SER A 288 -27.04 25.86 187.23
N LYS A 289 -26.81 24.55 186.98
CA LYS A 289 -27.73 23.42 186.72
C LYS A 289 -28.24 23.12 185.30
N THR A 290 -28.08 21.82 184.99
CA THR A 290 -28.95 20.88 184.24
C THR A 290 -29.07 20.98 182.72
N GLU A 291 -28.51 19.96 182.03
CA GLU A 291 -29.17 18.97 181.13
C GLU A 291 -30.17 19.44 180.03
N PRO A 292 -30.37 18.65 178.95
CA PRO A 292 -29.51 18.37 177.79
C PRO A 292 -30.23 18.67 176.44
N ALA A 293 -29.55 18.66 175.28
CA ALA A 293 -30.18 18.37 173.97
C ALA A 293 -29.16 18.17 172.82
N GLU A 294 -29.48 17.18 171.98
CA GLU A 294 -28.86 16.73 170.73
C GLU A 294 -29.10 17.69 169.53
N LEU A 295 -28.25 17.67 168.49
CA LEU A 295 -28.64 17.74 167.05
C LEU A 295 -27.45 17.72 166.06
N ASN A 296 -27.36 16.60 165.32
CA ASN A 296 -27.05 16.32 163.90
C ASN A 296 -26.01 17.09 163.05
N ALA A 297 -25.27 16.26 162.32
CA ALA A 297 -24.30 16.49 161.25
C ALA A 297 -24.94 16.98 159.92
N ASP A 298 -24.13 17.61 159.06
CA ASP A 298 -24.51 18.08 157.72
C ASP A 298 -23.70 17.36 156.62
N ASP A 299 -24.21 16.20 156.16
CA ASP A 299 -23.65 15.33 155.10
C ASP A 299 -23.69 15.96 153.68
N THR A 300 -24.27 17.15 153.54
CA THR A 300 -24.63 17.76 152.25
C THR A 300 -23.43 18.39 151.51
N LEU A 301 -22.55 19.06 152.24
CA LEU A 301 -21.38 19.77 151.67
C LEU A 301 -20.25 18.83 151.21
N ILE A 302 -20.11 17.66 151.85
CA ILE A 302 -19.09 16.67 151.46
C ILE A 302 -19.51 15.96 150.16
N SER A 303 -20.81 15.71 149.97
CA SER A 303 -21.36 15.14 148.74
C SER A 303 -21.16 16.06 147.53
N GLU A 304 -21.40 17.36 147.67
CA GLU A 304 -21.23 18.34 146.59
C GLU A 304 -19.75 18.51 146.15
N ILE A 305 -18.80 18.40 147.07
CA ILE A 305 -17.37 18.46 146.75
C ILE A 305 -16.90 17.20 146.00
N GLU A 306 -17.41 16.01 146.34
CA GLU A 306 -17.09 14.80 145.59
C GLU A 306 -17.72 14.80 144.19
N GLU A 307 -18.93 15.34 144.04
CA GLU A 307 -19.61 15.46 142.75
C GLU A 307 -18.89 16.45 141.81
N MET A 308 -18.40 17.58 142.34
CA MET A 308 -17.58 18.53 141.57
C MET A 308 -16.23 17.95 141.12
N LYS A 309 -15.57 17.13 141.96
CA LYS A 309 -14.32 16.46 141.56
C LYS A 309 -14.54 15.46 140.44
N LYS A 310 -15.65 14.73 140.48
CA LYS A 310 -16.03 13.80 139.41
C LYS A 310 -16.30 14.55 138.10
N ALA A 311 -17.02 15.66 138.15
CA ALA A 311 -17.27 16.50 136.97
C ALA A 311 -15.99 17.09 136.38
N LEU A 312 -15.02 17.50 137.22
CA LEU A 312 -13.72 18.00 136.75
C LEU A 312 -12.92 16.90 136.02
N LEU A 313 -12.91 15.68 136.57
CA LEU A 313 -12.18 14.55 135.99
C LEU A 313 -12.78 14.11 134.65
N GLU A 314 -14.12 14.12 134.54
CA GLU A 314 -14.82 13.88 133.26
C GLU A 314 -14.49 14.95 132.21
N LYS A 315 -14.31 16.21 132.62
CA LYS A 315 -13.91 17.32 131.72
C LYS A 315 -12.45 17.24 131.27
N GLU A 316 -11.55 16.84 132.15
CA GLU A 316 -10.15 16.56 131.78
C GLU A 316 -10.06 15.40 130.79
N GLU A 317 -10.89 14.37 130.96
CA GLU A 317 -10.99 13.25 130.01
C GLU A 317 -11.53 13.69 128.65
N THR A 318 -12.53 14.59 128.62
CA THR A 318 -13.03 15.15 127.35
C THR A 318 -11.99 16.03 126.66
N ALA A 319 -11.22 16.82 127.40
CA ALA A 319 -10.14 17.64 126.83
C ALA A 319 -9.01 16.79 126.24
N ALA A 320 -8.69 15.66 126.88
CA ALA A 320 -7.73 14.69 126.34
C ALA A 320 -8.22 14.06 125.02
N GLN A 321 -9.51 13.70 124.94
CA GLN A 321 -10.12 13.20 123.70
C GLN A 321 -10.09 14.26 122.59
N LEU A 322 -10.39 15.52 122.91
CA LEU A 322 -10.37 16.61 121.92
C LEU A 322 -8.97 16.84 121.35
N ASN A 323 -7.93 16.80 122.19
CA ASN A 323 -6.54 16.90 121.75
C ASN A 323 -6.15 15.72 120.84
N GLN A 324 -6.61 14.52 121.15
CA GLN A 324 -6.38 13.35 120.30
C GLN A 324 -7.05 13.51 118.91
N THR A 325 -8.24 14.10 118.86
CA THR A 325 -8.93 14.43 117.60
C THR A 325 -8.21 15.50 116.81
N ILE A 326 -7.69 16.56 117.45
CA ILE A 326 -6.91 17.61 116.80
C ILE A 326 -5.63 17.04 116.18
N GLU A 327 -4.97 16.11 116.88
CA GLU A 327 -3.75 15.45 116.40
C GLU A 327 -4.03 14.54 115.20
N SER A 328 -5.17 13.81 115.23
CA SER A 328 -5.64 13.03 114.08
C SER A 328 -5.99 13.92 112.87
N LEU A 329 -6.69 15.04 113.07
CA LEU A 329 -7.03 15.95 111.98
C LEU A 329 -5.79 16.65 111.40
N SER A 330 -4.81 16.99 112.24
CA SER A 330 -3.54 17.57 111.80
C SER A 330 -2.76 16.58 110.93
N THR A 331 -2.82 15.28 111.24
CA THR A 331 -2.24 14.22 110.42
C THR A 331 -2.95 14.12 109.07
N ASN A 332 -4.28 14.09 109.05
CA ASN A 332 -5.06 14.03 107.80
C ASN A 332 -4.80 15.25 106.89
N ILE A 333 -4.65 16.45 107.45
CA ILE A 333 -4.33 17.65 106.68
C ILE A 333 -2.94 17.52 106.02
N ALA A 334 -1.95 16.94 106.71
CA ALA A 334 -0.63 16.68 106.15
C ALA A 334 -0.69 15.66 105.00
N ASP A 335 -1.51 14.62 105.14
CA ASP A 335 -1.71 13.60 104.10
C ASP A 335 -2.40 14.17 102.85
N TYR A 336 -3.44 15.00 103.03
CA TYR A 336 -4.09 15.68 101.90
C TYR A 336 -3.15 16.65 101.20
N LYS A 337 -2.32 17.38 101.93
CA LYS A 337 -1.33 18.28 101.33
C LYS A 337 -0.31 17.51 100.48
N THR A 338 0.15 16.36 100.97
CA THR A 338 1.04 15.48 100.20
C THR A 338 0.35 14.95 98.93
N THR A 339 -0.93 14.60 99.03
CA THR A 339 -1.73 14.15 97.88
C THR A 339 -1.89 15.23 96.82
N ILE A 340 -2.12 16.49 97.23
CA ILE A 340 -2.21 17.63 96.31
C ILE A 340 -0.88 17.87 95.59
N ASP A 341 0.25 17.85 96.31
CA ASP A 341 1.59 18.02 95.71
C ASP A 341 1.91 16.90 94.69
N GLU A 342 1.41 15.68 94.92
CA GLU A 342 1.54 14.56 93.98
C GLU A 342 0.66 14.74 92.73
N GLN A 343 -0.56 15.25 92.88
CA GLN A 343 -1.47 15.55 91.76
C GLN A 343 -0.95 16.70 90.90
N GLU A 344 -0.40 17.76 91.49
CA GLU A 344 0.21 18.87 90.74
C GLU A 344 1.36 18.39 89.84
N LYS A 345 2.21 17.50 90.35
CA LYS A 345 3.28 16.86 89.54
C LYS A 345 2.73 16.01 88.40
N ALA A 346 1.62 15.30 88.62
CA ALA A 346 0.99 14.49 87.57
C ALA A 346 0.43 15.37 86.44
N ILE A 347 -0.16 16.52 86.78
CA ILE A 347 -0.66 17.50 85.80
C ILE A 347 0.49 18.10 84.97
N GLU A 348 1.62 18.45 85.59
CA GLU A 348 2.80 18.90 84.85
C GLU A 348 3.31 17.82 83.87
N ALA A 349 3.35 16.55 84.29
CA ALA A 349 3.76 15.45 83.42
C ALA A 349 2.81 15.27 82.22
N MET A 350 1.49 15.33 82.44
CA MET A 350 0.50 15.24 81.36
C MET A 350 0.60 16.40 80.36
N ASN A 351 0.88 17.62 80.82
CA ASN A 351 1.04 18.77 79.92
C ASN A 351 2.28 18.62 79.02
N VAL A 352 3.38 18.06 79.53
CA VAL A 352 4.56 17.75 78.73
C VAL A 352 4.25 16.68 77.67
N GLU A 353 3.48 15.65 78.04
CA GLU A 353 3.06 14.60 77.11
C GLU A 353 2.12 15.13 76.02
N LYS A 354 1.16 16.00 76.38
CA LYS A 354 0.29 16.71 75.43
C LYS A 354 1.10 17.49 74.40
N MET A 355 2.09 18.28 74.84
CA MET A 355 2.96 19.03 73.92
C MET A 355 3.74 18.09 72.98
N SER A 356 4.19 16.93 73.47
CA SER A 356 4.86 15.94 72.62
C SER A 356 3.92 15.31 71.59
N LEU A 357 2.65 15.07 71.94
CA LEU A 357 1.66 14.50 71.02
C LEU A 357 1.24 15.53 69.96
N GLU A 358 1.03 16.79 70.35
CA GLU A 358 0.74 17.89 69.42
C GLU A 358 1.87 18.07 68.39
N ALA A 359 3.13 17.99 68.82
CA ALA A 359 4.29 18.06 67.92
C ALA A 359 4.34 16.88 66.93
N LYS A 360 4.00 15.66 67.37
CA LYS A 360 3.91 14.47 66.50
C LYS A 360 2.78 14.58 65.49
N LEU A 361 1.62 15.13 65.91
CA LEU A 361 0.49 15.36 65.02
C LEU A 361 0.83 16.35 63.89
N THR A 362 1.57 17.42 64.22
CA THR A 362 2.03 18.40 63.22
C THR A 362 3.01 17.78 62.21
N LEU A 363 3.93 16.93 62.67
CA LEU A 363 4.85 16.21 61.79
C LEU A 363 4.10 15.25 60.84
N SER A 364 3.17 14.46 61.38
CA SER A 364 2.39 13.51 60.57
C SER A 364 1.46 14.22 59.57
N SER A 365 0.91 15.39 59.93
CA SER A 365 0.16 16.25 59.00
C SER A 365 1.01 16.69 57.81
N GLY A 366 2.26 17.11 58.05
CA GLY A 366 3.19 17.51 56.97
C GLY A 366 3.62 16.35 56.08
N GLU A 367 3.78 15.15 56.66
CA GLU A 367 4.06 13.93 55.89
C GLU A 367 2.89 13.54 54.98
N ASN A 368 1.65 13.68 55.46
CA ASN A 368 0.45 13.44 54.64
C ASN A 368 0.31 14.43 53.49
N GLU A 369 0.64 15.70 53.71
CA GLU A 369 0.59 16.74 52.66
C GLU A 369 1.61 16.46 51.55
N ASN A 370 2.81 16.00 51.91
CA ASN A 370 3.81 15.53 50.96
C ASN A 370 3.38 14.26 50.21
N ALA A 371 2.73 13.30 50.89
CA ALA A 371 2.20 12.11 50.25
C ALA A 371 1.10 12.46 49.23
N LEU A 372 0.24 13.44 49.55
CA LEU A 372 -0.79 13.93 48.64
C LEU A 372 -0.19 14.59 47.38
N LEU A 373 0.87 15.37 47.55
CA LEU A 373 1.60 16.01 46.44
C LEU A 373 2.22 14.94 45.52
N LEU A 374 2.83 13.90 46.10
CA LEU A 374 3.44 12.80 45.36
C LEU A 374 2.39 11.98 44.58
N VAL A 375 1.22 11.74 45.18
CA VAL A 375 0.09 11.09 44.49
C VAL A 375 -0.38 11.93 43.30
N SER A 376 -0.50 13.25 43.45
CA SER A 376 -0.89 14.14 42.36
C SER A 376 0.14 14.15 41.21
N GLU A 377 1.44 14.15 41.52
CA GLU A 377 2.49 14.02 40.49
C GLU A 377 2.46 12.65 39.79
N MET A 378 2.16 11.57 40.52
CA MET A 378 2.03 10.24 39.93
C MET A 378 0.79 10.12 39.05
N GLU A 379 -0.33 10.72 39.44
CA GLU A 379 -1.55 10.79 38.62
C GLU A 379 -1.33 11.55 37.31
N GLU A 380 -0.59 12.66 37.35
CA GLU A 380 -0.26 13.41 36.14
C GLU A 380 0.61 12.58 35.19
N LYS A 381 1.66 11.92 35.71
CA LYS A 381 2.51 11.00 34.94
C LYS A 381 1.73 9.82 34.37
N LEU A 382 0.78 9.25 35.13
CA LEU A 382 -0.08 8.16 34.67
C LEU A 382 -0.96 8.62 33.51
N LYS A 383 -1.46 9.86 33.58
CA LYS A 383 -2.27 10.47 32.52
C LYS A 383 -1.44 10.69 31.25
N THR A 384 -0.19 11.12 31.38
CA THR A 384 0.73 11.27 30.23
C THR A 384 1.05 9.91 29.62
N ALA A 385 1.37 8.91 30.45
CA ALA A 385 1.66 7.55 29.99
C ALA A 385 0.47 6.91 29.28
N ALA A 386 -0.76 7.13 29.76
CA ALA A 386 -1.98 6.63 29.12
C ALA A 386 -2.21 7.24 27.73
N VAL A 387 -1.87 8.53 27.54
CA VAL A 387 -1.93 9.18 26.22
C VAL A 387 -0.91 8.55 25.27
N SER A 388 0.35 8.39 25.71
CA SER A 388 1.38 7.75 24.90
C SER A 388 1.05 6.28 24.58
N LEU A 389 0.46 5.53 25.51
CA LEU A 389 0.00 4.16 25.27
C LEU A 389 -1.05 4.12 24.16
N LYS A 390 -2.03 5.03 24.18
CA LYS A 390 -3.09 5.12 23.17
C LYS A 390 -2.53 5.48 21.80
N GLU A 391 -1.54 6.37 21.73
CA GLU A 391 -0.83 6.70 20.49
C GLU A 391 -0.07 5.48 19.95
N THR A 392 0.59 4.71 20.83
CA THR A 392 1.27 3.46 20.42
C THR A 392 0.30 2.37 19.98
N GLU A 393 -0.87 2.23 20.59
CA GLU A 393 -1.92 1.29 20.15
C GLU A 393 -2.46 1.67 18.76
N GLN A 394 -2.65 2.97 18.50
CA GLN A 394 -3.06 3.45 17.18
C GLN A 394 -1.98 3.19 16.12
N ALA A 395 -0.71 3.45 16.44
CA ALA A 395 0.41 3.15 15.55
C ALA A 395 0.53 1.63 15.28
N LEU A 396 0.33 0.78 16.30
CA LEU A 396 0.33 -0.66 16.16
C LEU A 396 -0.81 -1.14 15.26
N THR A 397 -2.01 -0.58 15.41
CA THR A 397 -3.17 -0.90 14.57
C THR A 397 -2.91 -0.50 13.11
N ALA A 398 -2.32 0.68 12.88
CA ALA A 398 -1.94 1.13 11.53
C ALA A 398 -0.87 0.22 10.91
N ALA A 399 0.13 -0.20 11.68
CA ALA A 399 1.17 -1.13 11.23
C ALA A 399 0.59 -2.52 10.90
N GLN A 400 -0.38 -3.00 11.68
CA GLN A 400 -1.09 -4.26 11.38
C GLN A 400 -1.89 -4.18 10.08
N SER A 401 -2.62 -3.09 9.84
CA SER A 401 -3.32 -2.88 8.57
C SER A 401 -2.36 -2.85 7.37
N ALA A 402 -1.24 -2.14 7.50
CA ALA A 402 -0.20 -2.08 6.46
C ALA A 402 0.47 -3.45 6.21
N LEU A 403 0.67 -4.25 7.27
CA LEU A 403 1.17 -5.63 7.15
C LEU A 403 0.17 -6.50 6.38
N THR A 404 -1.13 -6.38 6.69
CA THR A 404 -2.18 -7.15 6.03
C THR A 404 -2.26 -6.82 4.53
N GLU A 405 -2.12 -5.53 4.18
CA GLU A 405 -2.07 -5.08 2.78
C GLU A 405 -0.81 -5.61 2.06
N LYS A 406 0.35 -5.60 2.73
CA LYS A 406 1.60 -6.17 2.22
C LYS A 406 1.50 -7.69 2.02
N GLU A 407 0.85 -8.41 2.92
CA GLU A 407 0.60 -9.85 2.82
C GLU A 407 -0.31 -10.18 1.62
N ALA A 408 -1.34 -9.36 1.37
CA ALA A 408 -2.20 -9.51 0.19
C ALA A 408 -1.44 -9.26 -1.12
N LEU A 409 -0.57 -8.23 -1.16
CA LEU A 409 0.31 -7.99 -2.30
C LEU A 409 1.32 -9.13 -2.51
N LEU A 410 1.87 -9.71 -1.44
CA LEU A 410 2.78 -10.85 -1.53
C LEU A 410 2.07 -12.07 -2.13
N LEU A 411 0.83 -12.34 -1.72
CA LEU A 411 0.02 -13.42 -2.27
C LEU A 411 -0.23 -13.22 -3.78
N SER A 412 -0.60 -12.01 -4.19
CA SER A 412 -0.76 -11.65 -5.61
C SER A 412 0.54 -11.84 -6.41
N VAL A 413 1.69 -11.44 -5.85
CA VAL A 413 2.99 -11.64 -6.51
C VAL A 413 3.33 -13.14 -6.62
N GLN A 414 2.98 -13.94 -5.62
CA GLN A 414 3.17 -15.39 -5.65
C GLN A 414 2.27 -16.07 -6.70
N GLU A 415 1.01 -15.64 -6.83
CA GLU A 415 0.11 -16.12 -7.89
C GLU A 415 0.64 -15.77 -9.28
N ASN A 416 1.06 -14.52 -9.50
CA ASN A 416 1.67 -14.08 -10.75
C ASN A 416 2.95 -14.87 -11.08
N ALA A 417 3.78 -15.17 -10.07
CA ALA A 417 4.98 -15.98 -10.26
C ALA A 417 4.64 -17.43 -10.66
N ALA A 418 3.61 -18.02 -10.05
CA ALA A 418 3.15 -19.37 -10.39
C ALA A 418 2.54 -19.44 -11.81
N GLU A 419 1.81 -18.41 -12.23
CA GLU A 419 1.34 -18.28 -13.62
C GLU A 419 2.51 -18.17 -14.60
N LEU A 420 3.53 -17.36 -14.28
CA LEU A 420 4.73 -17.24 -15.11
C LEU A 420 5.50 -18.56 -15.22
N GLU A 421 5.61 -19.30 -14.12
CA GLU A 421 6.27 -20.61 -14.09
C GLU A 421 5.50 -21.65 -14.92
N THR A 422 4.17 -21.59 -14.89
CA THR A 422 3.29 -22.41 -15.75
C THR A 422 3.47 -22.05 -17.22
N ALA A 423 3.45 -20.76 -17.56
CA ALA A 423 3.65 -20.27 -18.92
C ALA A 423 5.06 -20.63 -19.46
N LEU A 424 6.10 -20.56 -18.61
CA LEU A 424 7.45 -20.96 -18.96
C LEU A 424 7.53 -22.48 -19.21
N THR A 425 6.84 -23.27 -18.39
CA THR A 425 6.75 -24.73 -18.57
C THR A 425 6.08 -25.09 -19.89
N GLU A 426 4.97 -24.40 -20.22
CA GLU A 426 4.24 -24.60 -21.46
C GLU A 426 5.06 -24.16 -22.68
N LYS A 427 5.81 -23.05 -22.57
CA LYS A 427 6.75 -22.62 -23.62
C LYS A 427 7.92 -23.58 -23.80
N THR A 428 8.43 -24.16 -22.71
CA THR A 428 9.48 -25.18 -22.76
C THR A 428 8.97 -26.43 -23.48
N ALA A 429 7.75 -26.88 -23.18
CA ALA A 429 7.13 -28.01 -23.87
C ALA A 429 6.89 -27.73 -25.37
N GLN A 430 6.51 -26.50 -25.74
CA GLN A 430 6.42 -26.09 -27.15
C GLN A 430 7.79 -26.10 -27.84
N TYR A 431 8.85 -25.70 -27.13
CA TYR A 431 10.21 -25.75 -27.66
C TYR A 431 10.67 -27.20 -27.89
N ASP A 432 10.41 -28.10 -26.95
CA ASP A 432 10.71 -29.52 -27.09
C ASP A 432 9.98 -30.15 -28.29
N LEU A 433 8.68 -29.83 -28.47
CA LEU A 433 7.91 -30.25 -29.65
C LEU A 433 8.50 -29.70 -30.96
N ALA A 434 8.98 -28.46 -30.96
CA ALA A 434 9.63 -27.86 -32.13
C ALA A 434 10.97 -28.55 -32.44
N VAL A 435 11.76 -28.89 -31.41
CA VAL A 435 13.01 -29.64 -31.54
C VAL A 435 12.75 -31.04 -32.11
N ASP A 436 11.73 -31.74 -31.62
CA ASP A 436 11.32 -33.05 -32.17
C ASP A 436 10.86 -32.94 -33.63
N ARG A 437 10.14 -31.86 -33.97
CA ARG A 437 9.72 -31.60 -35.35
C ARG A 437 10.92 -31.33 -36.26
N ILE A 438 11.90 -30.55 -35.80
CA ILE A 438 13.15 -30.30 -36.53
C ILE A 438 13.88 -31.63 -36.76
N ALA A 439 14.04 -32.47 -35.74
CA ALA A 439 14.69 -33.78 -35.88
C ALA A 439 13.96 -34.69 -36.88
N SER A 440 12.62 -34.65 -36.93
CA SER A 440 11.83 -35.36 -37.93
C SER A 440 12.08 -34.82 -39.34
N LEU A 441 12.10 -33.50 -39.51
CA LEU A 441 12.35 -32.85 -40.79
C LEU A 441 13.78 -33.11 -41.29
N GLU A 442 14.79 -33.10 -40.40
CA GLU A 442 16.16 -33.48 -40.73
C GLU A 442 16.22 -34.91 -41.28
N LYS A 443 15.46 -35.83 -40.71
CA LYS A 443 15.38 -37.22 -41.18
C LYS A 443 14.68 -37.35 -42.55
N GLU A 444 13.68 -36.52 -42.81
CA GLU A 444 13.03 -36.43 -44.13
C GLU A 444 13.97 -35.85 -45.17
N ILE A 445 14.73 -34.80 -44.82
CA ILE A 445 15.77 -34.19 -45.67
C ILE A 445 16.87 -35.21 -45.98
N GLU A 446 17.36 -35.95 -44.99
CA GLU A 446 18.35 -37.02 -45.17
C GLU A 446 17.84 -38.07 -46.19
N LYS A 447 16.58 -38.49 -46.05
CA LYS A 447 15.96 -39.44 -46.99
C LYS A 447 15.84 -38.86 -48.40
N ALA A 448 15.40 -37.61 -48.53
CA ALA A 448 15.32 -36.93 -49.82
C ALA A 448 16.71 -36.77 -50.47
N THR A 449 17.73 -36.49 -49.66
CA THR A 449 19.12 -36.38 -50.12
C THR A 449 19.63 -37.72 -50.66
N GLN A 450 19.34 -38.82 -49.98
CA GLN A 450 19.68 -40.17 -50.44
C GLN A 450 18.95 -40.54 -51.75
N GLU A 451 17.68 -40.17 -51.90
CA GLU A 451 16.94 -40.38 -53.15
C GLU A 451 17.50 -39.56 -54.31
N ILE A 452 17.89 -38.31 -54.07
CA ILE A 452 18.56 -37.45 -55.06
C ILE A 452 19.89 -38.06 -55.48
N GLU A 453 20.70 -38.56 -54.54
CA GLU A 453 21.99 -39.16 -54.81
C GLU A 453 21.84 -40.46 -55.64
N LEU A 454 20.85 -41.29 -55.30
CA LEU A 454 20.49 -42.49 -56.07
C LEU A 454 20.03 -42.15 -57.50
N ASN A 455 19.19 -41.12 -57.65
CA ASN A 455 18.73 -40.67 -58.95
C ASN A 455 19.87 -40.05 -59.77
N GLY A 456 20.77 -39.30 -59.14
CA GLY A 456 21.99 -38.80 -59.77
C GLY A 456 22.88 -39.93 -60.29
N GLN A 457 23.01 -41.02 -59.53
CA GLN A 457 23.75 -42.20 -59.96
C GLN A 457 23.06 -42.90 -61.14
N LYS A 458 21.73 -43.07 -61.10
CA LYS A 458 20.97 -43.62 -62.23
C LYS A 458 21.14 -42.79 -63.49
N ILE A 459 21.10 -41.46 -63.39
CA ILE A 459 21.34 -40.54 -64.51
C ILE A 459 22.75 -40.76 -65.09
N LYS A 460 23.78 -40.85 -64.25
CA LYS A 460 25.15 -41.19 -64.66
C LYS A 460 25.23 -42.52 -65.41
N ASP A 461 24.61 -43.56 -64.87
CA ASP A 461 24.59 -44.89 -65.49
C ASP A 461 23.88 -44.85 -66.86
N THR A 462 22.83 -44.05 -66.97
CA THR A 462 22.06 -43.86 -68.20
C THR A 462 22.86 -43.07 -69.23
N GLN A 463 23.62 -42.04 -68.82
CA GLN A 463 24.55 -41.30 -69.68
C GLN A 463 25.69 -42.19 -70.20
N ILE A 464 26.23 -43.08 -69.36
CA ILE A 464 27.24 -44.07 -69.78
C ILE A 464 26.65 -45.04 -70.81
N ALA A 465 25.43 -45.52 -70.57
CA ALA A 465 24.74 -46.41 -71.52
C ALA A 465 24.44 -45.71 -72.85
N LEU A 466 24.04 -44.44 -72.81
CA LEU A 466 23.81 -43.61 -74.00
C LEU A 466 25.09 -43.42 -74.80
N ALA A 467 26.20 -43.02 -74.16
CA ALA A 467 27.49 -42.86 -74.82
C ALA A 467 27.96 -44.17 -75.50
N SER A 468 27.74 -45.33 -74.85
CA SER A 468 28.03 -46.63 -75.46
C SER A 468 27.13 -46.97 -76.65
N ALA A 469 25.87 -46.54 -76.62
CA ALA A 469 24.93 -46.71 -77.74
C ALA A 469 25.30 -45.81 -78.93
N GLU A 470 25.68 -44.56 -78.66
CA GLU A 470 26.18 -43.62 -79.67
C GLU A 470 27.45 -44.13 -80.35
N GLU A 471 28.40 -44.69 -79.60
CA GLU A 471 29.61 -45.31 -80.16
C GLU A 471 29.27 -46.51 -81.08
N LYS A 472 28.32 -47.35 -80.67
CA LYS A 472 27.84 -48.47 -81.50
C LYS A 472 27.12 -47.99 -82.76
N LEU A 473 26.36 -46.91 -82.67
CA LEU A 473 25.68 -46.31 -83.82
C LEU A 473 26.70 -45.77 -84.81
N ALA A 474 27.71 -45.00 -84.36
CA ALA A 474 28.78 -44.50 -85.21
C ALA A 474 29.58 -45.64 -85.89
N ALA A 475 29.80 -46.75 -85.19
CA ALA A 475 30.42 -47.94 -85.77
C ALA A 475 29.53 -48.57 -86.87
N ALA A 476 28.22 -48.65 -86.64
CA ALA A 476 27.26 -49.16 -87.62
C ALA A 476 27.14 -48.25 -88.86
N GLU A 477 27.16 -46.93 -88.67
CA GLU A 477 27.19 -45.95 -89.76
C GLU A 477 28.45 -46.09 -90.61
N THR A 478 29.62 -46.24 -89.98
CA THR A 478 30.90 -46.48 -90.67
C THR A 478 30.87 -47.79 -91.47
N GLU A 479 30.27 -48.85 -90.92
CA GLU A 479 30.09 -50.14 -91.62
C GLU A 479 29.15 -49.99 -92.83
N ASN A 480 28.07 -49.22 -92.68
CA ASN A 480 27.12 -48.94 -93.74
C ASN A 480 27.75 -48.12 -94.88
N GLU A 481 28.59 -47.14 -94.56
CA GLU A 481 29.39 -46.41 -95.56
C GLU A 481 30.33 -47.34 -96.35
N LYS A 482 31.01 -48.28 -95.66
CA LYS A 482 31.84 -49.30 -96.34
C LYS A 482 31.01 -50.20 -97.23
N MET A 483 29.82 -50.63 -96.76
CA MET A 483 28.92 -51.48 -97.52
C MET A 483 28.43 -50.76 -98.78
N ASN A 484 28.06 -49.49 -98.68
CA ASN A 484 27.67 -48.66 -99.81
C ASN A 484 28.82 -48.42 -100.80
N ALA A 485 30.05 -48.20 -100.33
CA ALA A 485 31.22 -48.11 -101.19
C ALA A 485 31.49 -49.42 -101.95
N ALA A 486 31.33 -50.56 -101.28
CA ALA A 486 31.45 -51.89 -101.89
C ALA A 486 30.35 -52.15 -102.92
N LEU A 487 29.11 -51.71 -102.64
CA LEU A 487 27.98 -51.78 -103.57
C LEU A 487 28.24 -50.95 -104.82
N ASN A 488 28.72 -49.71 -104.67
CA ASN A 488 29.07 -48.85 -105.81
C ASN A 488 30.18 -49.47 -106.67
N THR A 489 31.21 -50.05 -106.03
CA THR A 489 32.29 -50.77 -106.74
C THR A 489 31.74 -52.01 -107.47
N ALA A 490 30.77 -52.72 -106.89
CA ALA A 490 30.12 -53.85 -107.53
C ALA A 490 29.29 -53.42 -108.74
N ASN A 491 28.58 -52.30 -108.64
CA ASN A 491 27.81 -51.72 -109.74
C ASN A 491 28.70 -51.26 -110.89
N GLU A 492 29.86 -50.64 -110.61
CA GLU A 492 30.87 -50.33 -111.63
C GLU A 492 31.37 -51.59 -112.36
N LYS A 493 31.62 -52.67 -111.62
CA LYS A 493 32.00 -53.97 -112.22
C LYS A 493 30.89 -54.60 -113.06
N ILE A 494 29.62 -54.43 -112.66
CA ILE A 494 28.47 -54.88 -113.46
C ILE A 494 28.43 -54.09 -114.77
N ALA A 495 28.62 -52.77 -114.74
CA ALA A 495 28.70 -51.94 -115.94
C ALA A 495 29.85 -52.35 -116.88
N ASP A 496 31.03 -52.69 -116.33
CA ASP A 496 32.16 -53.23 -117.11
C ASP A 496 31.81 -54.60 -117.76
N ILE A 497 31.08 -55.46 -117.05
CA ILE A 497 30.61 -56.76 -117.56
C ILE A 497 29.57 -56.56 -118.67
N GLU A 498 28.65 -55.62 -118.52
CA GLU A 498 27.63 -55.29 -119.53
C GLU A 498 28.28 -54.72 -120.81
N SER A 499 29.31 -53.88 -120.66
CA SER A 499 30.13 -53.41 -121.79
C SER A 499 30.86 -54.56 -122.50
N ALA A 500 31.42 -55.50 -121.74
CA ALA A 500 32.05 -56.71 -122.30
C ALA A 500 31.03 -57.62 -123.00
N LEU A 501 29.82 -57.77 -122.44
CA LEU A 501 28.73 -58.57 -123.03
C LEU A 501 28.28 -57.99 -124.37
N SER A 502 28.17 -56.66 -124.47
CA SER A 502 27.87 -55.93 -125.72
C SER A 502 28.92 -56.19 -126.80
N LEU A 503 30.22 -56.10 -126.46
CA LEU A 503 31.32 -56.46 -127.39
C LEU A 503 31.30 -57.94 -127.80
N THR A 504 30.80 -58.82 -126.94
CA THR A 504 30.67 -60.27 -127.23
C THR A 504 29.48 -60.55 -128.14
N GLN A 505 28.35 -59.86 -127.96
CA GLN A 505 27.19 -59.91 -128.87
C GLN A 505 27.53 -59.39 -130.27
N GLU A 506 28.36 -58.35 -130.39
CA GLU A 506 28.85 -57.85 -131.67
C GLU A 506 29.75 -58.88 -132.41
N SER A 507 30.47 -59.73 -131.66
CA SER A 507 31.25 -60.84 -132.22
C SER A 507 30.41 -62.07 -132.62
N LEU A 508 29.24 -62.24 -132.00
CA LEU A 508 28.28 -63.32 -132.33
C LEU A 508 27.48 -62.98 -133.60
N LEU A 509 27.12 -61.71 -133.79
CA LEU A 509 26.45 -61.23 -135.02
C LEU A 509 27.34 -61.44 -136.27
N LYS A 510 28.66 -61.25 -136.13
CA LYS A 510 29.66 -61.53 -137.19
C LYS A 510 29.95 -63.03 -137.39
N ALA A 511 29.49 -63.91 -136.49
CA ALA A 511 29.63 -65.37 -136.60
C ALA A 511 28.36 -66.05 -137.16
N GLU A 512 27.18 -65.46 -136.99
CA GLU A 512 25.90 -65.97 -137.54
C GLU A 512 25.73 -65.63 -139.04
N GLU A 513 26.31 -64.52 -139.52
CA GLU A 513 26.36 -64.17 -140.95
C GLU A 513 27.22 -65.14 -141.81
N ALA A 514 28.04 -65.99 -141.17
CA ALA A 514 28.89 -66.98 -141.85
C ALA A 514 28.29 -68.40 -141.96
N SER A 515 27.07 -68.66 -141.45
CA SER A 515 26.50 -70.02 -141.37
C SER A 515 25.17 -70.24 -142.13
N ALA A 516 24.76 -69.36 -143.04
CA ALA A 516 23.47 -69.47 -143.76
C ALA A 516 23.57 -69.41 -145.29
N MET A 517 24.60 -70.04 -145.89
CA MET A 517 24.70 -70.19 -147.34
C MET A 517 25.23 -71.57 -147.76
N TYR A 518 24.56 -72.65 -147.37
CA TYR A 518 24.43 -73.92 -148.14
C TYR A 518 23.61 -74.97 -147.35
N LEU A 519 22.31 -75.13 -147.65
CA LEU A 519 21.74 -76.36 -148.22
C LEU A 519 20.20 -76.30 -148.24
N ALA A 520 19.64 -75.91 -149.38
CA ALA A 520 18.30 -76.31 -149.80
C ALA A 520 18.46 -77.11 -151.09
N ALA A 521 18.24 -78.44 -151.03
CA ALA A 521 17.67 -79.27 -152.10
C ALA A 521 17.73 -80.76 -151.70
N TYR A 522 16.71 -81.22 -150.96
CA TYR A 522 16.08 -82.50 -151.31
C TYR A 522 14.59 -82.32 -151.12
N GLU A 523 14.01 -81.68 -152.12
CA GLU A 523 12.60 -81.65 -152.38
C GLU A 523 12.08 -83.08 -152.60
N ALA A 524 10.91 -83.38 -152.06
CA ALA A 524 9.80 -83.80 -152.90
C ALA A 524 8.46 -83.67 -152.16
N GLU A 525 7.67 -82.75 -152.71
CA GLU A 525 6.22 -82.76 -152.82
C GLU A 525 5.36 -82.43 -151.59
N LYS A 526 4.93 -81.16 -151.49
CA LYS A 526 3.79 -80.57 -152.23
C LYS A 526 2.49 -80.84 -151.47
N ALA A 527 2.17 -80.01 -150.49
CA ALA A 527 1.49 -78.73 -150.67
C ALA A 527 -0.05 -78.89 -150.72
N VAL A 528 -0.68 -78.05 -149.90
CA VAL A 528 -1.86 -77.24 -150.24
C VAL A 528 -3.25 -77.78 -149.89
N SER A 529 -3.81 -77.03 -148.93
CA SER A 529 -5.18 -76.52 -148.85
C SER A 529 -6.33 -77.45 -148.47
N ALA A 530 -6.76 -77.23 -147.24
CA ALA A 530 -8.01 -76.53 -146.93
C ALA A 530 -9.35 -77.09 -147.42
N SER A 531 -10.17 -77.35 -146.39
CA SER A 531 -11.61 -77.12 -146.29
C SER A 531 -12.55 -78.11 -146.99
N LEU A 532 -13.17 -78.98 -146.20
CA LEU A 532 -14.58 -78.91 -145.79
C LEU A 532 -14.84 -80.23 -145.05
N THR A 533 -15.09 -80.19 -143.74
CA THR A 533 -16.45 -80.12 -143.17
C THR A 533 -17.24 -81.40 -143.43
N GLU A 534 -17.63 -82.01 -142.31
CA GLU A 534 -18.78 -82.90 -142.15
C GLU A 534 -18.57 -84.42 -142.32
N LYS A 535 -17.87 -84.99 -141.34
CA LYS A 535 -18.47 -86.03 -140.47
C LYS A 535 -17.89 -85.87 -139.06
N LEU A 536 -18.41 -84.94 -138.28
CA LEU A 536 -19.64 -85.14 -137.50
C LEU A 536 -19.40 -86.19 -136.41
N HIS A 537 -19.03 -85.66 -135.25
CA HIS A 537 -19.79 -85.85 -134.02
C HIS A 537 -19.83 -87.27 -133.45
N GLU A 538 -18.97 -87.50 -132.44
CA GLU A 538 -19.34 -88.43 -131.35
C GLU A 538 -18.53 -88.31 -130.04
N THR A 539 -17.74 -87.26 -129.79
CA THR A 539 -17.04 -87.12 -128.50
C THR A 539 -17.16 -85.73 -127.89
N GLU A 540 -18.32 -85.11 -128.06
CA GLU A 540 -18.68 -83.77 -127.58
C GLU A 540 -19.39 -83.78 -126.20
N THR A 541 -19.37 -84.89 -125.47
CA THR A 541 -20.11 -85.02 -124.19
C THR A 541 -19.26 -85.52 -123.02
N ALA A 542 -18.03 -85.02 -122.88
CA ALA A 542 -17.17 -85.35 -121.73
C ALA A 542 -16.50 -84.15 -121.02
N TYR A 543 -16.57 -82.92 -121.57
CA TYR A 543 -15.86 -81.76 -121.03
C TYR A 543 -16.73 -80.66 -120.40
N GLU A 544 -18.06 -80.73 -120.50
CA GLU A 544 -18.95 -79.66 -119.99
C GLU A 544 -19.41 -79.82 -118.53
N ILE A 545 -19.26 -81.00 -117.91
CA ILE A 545 -19.65 -81.20 -116.50
C ILE A 545 -18.56 -80.73 -115.51
N LYS A 546 -17.30 -80.57 -115.95
CA LYS A 546 -16.17 -80.25 -115.06
C LYS A 546 -15.82 -78.75 -114.97
N ALA A 547 -16.41 -77.91 -115.82
CA ALA A 547 -16.20 -76.45 -115.80
C ALA A 547 -17.21 -75.69 -114.93
N GLY A 548 -18.39 -76.28 -114.67
CA GLY A 548 -19.43 -75.69 -113.83
C GLY A 548 -19.13 -75.75 -112.32
N ASP A 549 -18.55 -76.85 -111.85
CA ASP A 549 -18.29 -77.07 -110.42
C ASP A 549 -17.14 -76.18 -109.88
N LEU A 550 -16.10 -75.93 -110.69
CA LEU A 550 -14.94 -75.11 -110.30
C LEU A 550 -15.27 -73.61 -110.24
N ALA A 551 -16.21 -73.14 -111.08
CA ALA A 551 -16.65 -71.75 -111.09
C ALA A 551 -17.55 -71.40 -109.90
N ALA A 552 -18.32 -72.36 -109.37
CA ALA A 552 -19.12 -72.19 -108.16
C ALA A 552 -18.25 -72.13 -106.89
N GLU A 553 -17.19 -72.92 -106.84
CA GLU A 553 -16.27 -73.00 -105.68
C GLU A 553 -15.37 -71.76 -105.55
N ILE A 554 -14.89 -71.19 -106.66
CA ILE A 554 -14.12 -69.94 -106.68
C ILE A 554 -14.99 -68.74 -106.26
N LYS A 555 -16.25 -68.71 -106.69
CA LYS A 555 -17.19 -67.65 -106.28
C LYS A 555 -17.51 -67.72 -104.78
N ALA A 556 -17.74 -68.92 -104.25
CA ALA A 556 -17.98 -69.12 -102.83
C ALA A 556 -16.77 -68.70 -101.97
N HIS A 557 -15.54 -69.00 -102.41
CA HIS A 557 -14.31 -68.63 -101.70
C HIS A 557 -14.06 -67.11 -101.73
N ALA A 558 -14.31 -66.43 -102.85
CA ALA A 558 -14.20 -64.98 -102.95
C ALA A 558 -15.24 -64.26 -102.06
N GLU A 559 -16.47 -64.77 -101.98
CA GLU A 559 -17.50 -64.25 -101.08
C GLU A 559 -17.13 -64.44 -99.59
N THR A 560 -16.50 -65.57 -99.24
CA THR A 560 -16.00 -65.78 -97.87
C THR A 560 -14.81 -64.90 -97.53
N GLN A 561 -13.88 -64.69 -98.47
CA GLN A 561 -12.72 -63.81 -98.27
C GLN A 561 -13.14 -62.35 -98.07
N ASN A 562 -14.12 -61.87 -98.85
CA ASN A 562 -14.66 -60.52 -98.67
C ASN A 562 -15.39 -60.37 -97.33
N ALA A 563 -16.21 -61.36 -96.93
CA ALA A 563 -16.86 -61.35 -95.62
C ALA A 563 -15.85 -61.37 -94.46
N LEU A 564 -14.72 -62.07 -94.62
CA LEU A 564 -13.64 -62.10 -93.63
C LEU A 564 -12.91 -60.75 -93.54
N ASN A 565 -12.61 -60.11 -94.67
CA ASN A 565 -12.00 -58.78 -94.71
C ASN A 565 -12.93 -57.72 -94.08
N GLU A 566 -14.22 -57.71 -94.41
CA GLU A 566 -15.21 -56.82 -93.77
C GLU A 566 -15.31 -57.06 -92.26
N THR A 567 -15.18 -58.31 -91.82
CA THR A 567 -15.18 -58.65 -90.39
C THR A 567 -13.89 -58.19 -89.72
N SER A 568 -12.75 -58.29 -90.40
CA SER A 568 -11.44 -57.81 -89.92
C SER A 568 -11.40 -56.29 -89.79
N GLU A 569 -11.96 -55.56 -90.76
CA GLU A 569 -12.07 -54.09 -90.70
C GLU A 569 -12.99 -53.65 -89.55
N LYS A 570 -14.14 -54.30 -89.38
CA LYS A 570 -15.05 -54.04 -88.24
C LYS A 570 -14.40 -54.34 -86.89
N LEU A 571 -13.57 -55.38 -86.81
CA LEU A 571 -12.83 -55.71 -85.59
C LEU A 571 -11.79 -54.63 -85.28
N SER A 572 -11.02 -54.20 -86.27
CA SER A 572 -10.05 -53.09 -86.13
C SER A 572 -10.73 -51.79 -85.68
N GLU A 573 -11.86 -51.42 -86.28
CA GLU A 573 -12.64 -50.25 -85.84
C GLU A 573 -13.16 -50.39 -84.39
N THR A 574 -13.44 -51.62 -83.95
CA THR A 574 -13.90 -51.89 -82.58
C THR A 574 -12.74 -51.80 -81.59
N GLU A 575 -11.55 -52.30 -81.96
CA GLU A 575 -10.32 -52.17 -81.18
C GLU A 575 -9.91 -50.70 -81.03
N ASP A 576 -9.97 -49.90 -82.10
CA ASP A 576 -9.68 -48.46 -82.03
C ASP A 576 -10.67 -47.72 -81.12
N LYS A 577 -11.96 -48.04 -81.18
CA LYS A 577 -12.98 -47.47 -80.29
C LYS A 577 -12.78 -47.89 -78.83
N LEU A 578 -12.33 -49.13 -78.59
CA LEU A 578 -12.02 -49.61 -77.25
C LEU A 578 -10.81 -48.86 -76.68
N ALA A 579 -9.73 -48.70 -77.46
CA ALA A 579 -8.55 -47.94 -77.06
C ALA A 579 -8.86 -46.46 -76.78
N GLN A 580 -9.72 -45.83 -77.60
CA GLN A 580 -10.24 -44.49 -77.31
C GLN A 580 -11.04 -44.44 -76.01
N THR A 581 -11.86 -45.45 -75.73
CA THR A 581 -12.66 -45.54 -74.50
C THR A 581 -11.77 -45.73 -73.27
N GLU A 582 -10.75 -46.58 -73.34
CA GLU A 582 -9.76 -46.77 -72.27
C GLU A 582 -8.97 -45.49 -71.98
N ASN A 583 -8.51 -44.78 -73.02
CA ASN A 583 -7.85 -43.49 -72.83
C ASN A 583 -8.78 -42.45 -72.18
N THR A 584 -10.06 -42.41 -72.59
CA THR A 584 -11.05 -41.51 -71.98
C THR A 584 -11.31 -41.86 -70.51
N LEU A 585 -11.33 -43.16 -70.18
CA LEU A 585 -11.49 -43.63 -68.80
C LEU A 585 -10.29 -43.24 -67.94
N LEU A 586 -9.06 -43.47 -68.40
CA LEU A 586 -7.82 -43.07 -67.72
C LEU A 586 -7.78 -41.56 -67.48
N GLU A 587 -8.19 -40.76 -68.47
CA GLU A 587 -8.23 -39.30 -68.32
C GLU A 587 -9.29 -38.86 -67.30
N THR A 588 -10.39 -39.59 -67.20
CA THR A 588 -11.46 -39.35 -66.21
C THR A 588 -11.01 -39.74 -64.80
N GLU A 589 -10.33 -40.89 -64.65
CA GLU A 589 -9.73 -41.32 -63.38
C GLU A 589 -8.66 -40.33 -62.89
N GLY A 590 -7.83 -39.81 -63.81
CA GLY A 590 -6.87 -38.75 -63.50
C GLY A 590 -7.54 -37.47 -62.98
N LYS A 591 -8.61 -37.01 -63.64
CA LYS A 591 -9.40 -35.85 -63.19
C LYS A 591 -10.07 -36.09 -61.83
N LEU A 592 -10.57 -37.30 -61.58
CA LEU A 592 -11.18 -37.67 -60.31
C LEU A 592 -10.16 -37.64 -59.16
N ALA A 593 -8.98 -38.24 -59.35
CA ALA A 593 -7.89 -38.21 -58.37
C ALA A 593 -7.42 -36.77 -58.08
N GLN A 594 -7.35 -35.92 -59.10
CA GLN A 594 -7.02 -34.51 -58.92
C GLN A 594 -8.09 -33.75 -58.12
N THR A 595 -9.36 -34.09 -58.33
CA THR A 595 -10.49 -33.53 -57.57
C THR A 595 -10.47 -34.00 -56.12
N GLU A 596 -10.19 -35.28 -55.84
CA GLU A 596 -10.03 -35.82 -54.48
C GLU A 596 -8.88 -35.14 -53.73
N ASN A 597 -7.73 -34.94 -54.37
CA ASN A 597 -6.62 -34.20 -53.76
C ASN A 597 -6.99 -32.75 -53.44
N THR A 598 -7.70 -32.08 -54.36
CA THR A 598 -8.17 -30.70 -54.13
C THR A 598 -9.17 -30.64 -52.97
N LEU A 599 -10.04 -31.65 -52.84
CA LEU A 599 -10.99 -31.74 -51.73
C LEU A 599 -10.26 -31.93 -50.39
N LEU A 600 -9.28 -32.84 -50.33
CA LEU A 600 -8.45 -33.06 -49.14
C LEU A 600 -7.68 -31.80 -48.71
N GLU A 601 -7.10 -31.06 -49.66
CA GLU A 601 -6.47 -29.77 -49.36
C GLU A 601 -7.48 -28.76 -48.81
N THR A 602 -8.70 -28.75 -49.34
CA THR A 602 -9.75 -27.84 -48.90
C THR A 602 -10.23 -28.19 -47.48
N GLU A 603 -10.40 -29.48 -47.18
CA GLU A 603 -10.71 -29.97 -45.82
C GLU A 603 -9.59 -29.62 -44.83
N GLY A 604 -8.32 -29.77 -45.24
CA GLY A 604 -7.16 -29.36 -44.44
C GLY A 604 -7.18 -27.86 -44.12
N LYS A 605 -7.42 -27.00 -45.13
CA LYS A 605 -7.55 -25.55 -44.94
C LYS A 605 -8.74 -25.17 -44.06
N LEU A 606 -9.86 -25.87 -44.19
CA LEU A 606 -11.05 -25.65 -43.35
C LEU A 606 -10.75 -25.98 -41.88
N ALA A 607 -10.14 -27.13 -41.60
CA ALA A 607 -9.76 -27.53 -40.25
C ALA A 607 -8.76 -26.54 -39.61
N GLN A 608 -7.81 -26.03 -40.40
CA GLN A 608 -6.86 -25.01 -39.94
C GLN A 608 -7.57 -23.68 -39.61
N THR A 609 -8.58 -23.32 -40.39
CA THR A 609 -9.43 -22.14 -40.15
C THR A 609 -10.27 -22.31 -38.89
N GLU A 610 -10.88 -23.47 -38.65
CA GLU A 610 -11.62 -23.76 -37.42
C GLU A 610 -10.74 -23.68 -36.17
N ASN A 611 -9.53 -24.23 -36.21
CA ASN A 611 -8.58 -24.11 -35.10
C ASN A 611 -8.19 -22.66 -34.83
N THR A 612 -7.94 -21.88 -35.88
CA THR A 612 -7.62 -20.44 -35.75
C THR A 612 -8.80 -19.68 -35.13
N LEU A 613 -10.03 -20.02 -35.52
CA LEU A 613 -11.24 -19.42 -34.95
C LEU A 613 -11.38 -19.74 -33.46
N LEU A 614 -11.22 -21.00 -33.06
CA LEU A 614 -11.27 -21.43 -31.65
C LEU A 614 -10.20 -20.72 -30.80
N GLU A 615 -8.98 -20.58 -31.31
CA GLU A 615 -7.91 -19.86 -30.62
C GLU A 615 -8.24 -18.37 -30.46
N THR A 616 -8.90 -17.77 -31.46
CA THR A 616 -9.36 -16.38 -31.42
C THR A 616 -10.51 -16.19 -30.43
N GLU A 617 -11.47 -17.12 -30.38
CA GLU A 617 -12.56 -17.13 -29.39
C GLU A 617 -12.01 -17.25 -27.96
N GLY A 618 -11.00 -18.10 -27.75
CA GLY A 618 -10.32 -18.22 -26.45
C GLY A 618 -9.63 -16.91 -26.03
N LYS A 619 -8.90 -16.26 -26.95
CA LYS A 619 -8.28 -14.94 -26.69
C LYS A 619 -9.31 -13.86 -26.40
N LEU A 620 -10.46 -13.89 -27.09
CA LEU A 620 -11.55 -12.94 -26.85
C LEU A 620 -12.15 -13.14 -25.46
N ALA A 621 -12.45 -14.38 -25.06
CA ALA A 621 -12.98 -14.70 -23.74
C ALA A 621 -12.02 -14.26 -22.61
N GLN A 622 -10.70 -14.47 -22.79
CA GLN A 622 -9.70 -13.99 -21.84
C GLN A 622 -9.70 -12.45 -21.75
N THR A 623 -9.84 -11.76 -22.88
CA THR A 623 -9.90 -10.30 -22.92
C THR A 623 -11.15 -9.77 -22.21
N GLU A 624 -12.30 -10.43 -22.39
CA GLU A 624 -13.54 -10.09 -21.68
C GLU A 624 -13.41 -10.28 -20.17
N SER A 625 -12.76 -11.36 -19.72
CA SER A 625 -12.47 -11.59 -18.30
C SER A 625 -11.59 -10.48 -17.72
N ASN A 626 -10.45 -10.20 -18.36
CA ASN A 626 -9.52 -9.16 -17.92
C ASN A 626 -10.18 -7.78 -17.87
N LEU A 627 -11.06 -7.47 -18.83
CA LEU A 627 -11.83 -6.23 -18.84
C LEU A 627 -12.79 -6.16 -17.64
N SER A 628 -13.47 -7.26 -17.32
CA SER A 628 -14.35 -7.36 -16.15
C SER A 628 -13.60 -7.12 -14.84
N ASP A 629 -12.44 -7.74 -14.67
CA ASP A 629 -11.59 -7.59 -13.49
C ASP A 629 -11.09 -6.15 -13.35
N THR A 630 -10.66 -5.54 -14.47
CA THR A 630 -10.25 -4.14 -14.51
C THR A 630 -11.40 -3.21 -14.09
N GLN A 631 -12.62 -3.52 -14.52
CA GLN A 631 -13.80 -2.72 -14.21
C GLN A 631 -14.23 -2.85 -12.74
N ALA A 632 -14.07 -4.05 -12.14
CA ALA A 632 -14.25 -4.26 -10.71
C ALA A 632 -13.20 -3.49 -9.89
N ALA A 633 -11.92 -3.55 -10.28
CA ALA A 633 -10.84 -2.82 -9.64
C ALA A 633 -11.07 -1.29 -9.69
N LEU A 634 -11.52 -0.78 -10.84
CA LEU A 634 -11.86 0.64 -11.00
C LEU A 634 -13.02 1.06 -10.08
N SER A 635 -14.03 0.21 -9.92
CA SER A 635 -15.17 0.47 -9.04
C SER A 635 -14.74 0.52 -7.57
N LEU A 636 -13.87 -0.38 -7.12
CA LEU A 636 -13.27 -0.35 -5.78
C LEU A 636 -12.43 0.90 -5.55
N CYS A 637 -11.59 1.28 -6.52
CA CYS A 637 -10.79 2.50 -6.43
C CYS A 637 -11.68 3.76 -6.34
N THR A 638 -12.79 3.78 -7.06
CA THR A 638 -13.76 4.89 -7.02
C THR A 638 -14.40 4.99 -5.63
N ALA A 639 -14.82 3.87 -5.05
CA ALA A 639 -15.40 3.84 -3.70
C ALA A 639 -14.38 4.30 -2.64
N SER A 640 -13.12 3.86 -2.75
CA SER A 640 -12.06 4.28 -1.83
C SER A 640 -11.76 5.78 -1.95
N LEU A 641 -11.83 6.35 -3.16
CA LEU A 641 -11.68 7.79 -3.38
C LEU A 641 -12.84 8.59 -2.79
N GLU A 642 -14.08 8.10 -2.90
CA GLU A 642 -15.25 8.72 -2.25
C GLU A 642 -15.12 8.73 -0.73
N GLU A 643 -14.67 7.61 -0.14
CA GLU A 643 -14.40 7.52 1.29
C GLU A 643 -13.30 8.49 1.74
N ALA A 644 -12.19 8.56 1.00
CA ALA A 644 -11.11 9.50 1.26
C ALA A 644 -11.59 10.96 1.21
N ASN A 645 -12.44 11.31 0.24
CA ASN A 645 -13.05 12.64 0.15
C ASN A 645 -13.97 12.93 1.35
N HIS A 646 -14.75 11.96 1.80
CA HIS A 646 -15.63 12.13 2.96
C HIS A 646 -14.84 12.32 4.26
N ASN A 647 -13.75 11.56 4.44
CA ASN A 647 -12.82 11.73 5.55
C ASN A 647 -12.15 13.11 5.51
N LEU A 648 -11.73 13.57 4.34
CA LEU A 648 -11.14 14.90 4.18
C LEU A 648 -12.13 16.02 4.55
N GLU A 649 -13.39 15.89 4.15
CA GLU A 649 -14.46 16.83 4.53
C GLU A 649 -14.70 16.84 6.04
N SER A 650 -14.70 15.66 6.68
CA SER A 650 -14.81 15.53 8.14
C SER A 650 -13.66 16.20 8.89
N VAL A 651 -12.41 15.96 8.45
CA VAL A 651 -11.22 16.59 9.02
C VAL A 651 -11.26 18.11 8.82
N THR A 652 -11.69 18.57 7.66
CA THR A 652 -11.82 20.01 7.36
C THR A 652 -12.82 20.68 8.31
N ASN A 653 -13.97 20.04 8.56
CA ASN A 653 -14.95 20.55 9.51
C ASN A 653 -14.41 20.58 10.95
N THR A 654 -13.72 19.52 11.37
CA THR A 654 -13.10 19.43 12.70
C THR A 654 -12.04 20.51 12.90
N LEU A 655 -11.23 20.77 11.87
CA LEU A 655 -10.23 21.83 11.89
C LEU A 655 -10.89 23.20 12.04
N ARG A 656 -11.95 23.47 11.27
CA ARG A 656 -12.71 24.72 11.37
C ARG A 656 -13.30 24.94 12.77
N ASP A 657 -13.84 23.89 13.38
CA ASP A 657 -14.39 23.96 14.73
C ASP A 657 -13.28 24.21 15.77
N THR A 658 -12.11 23.58 15.58
CA THR A 658 -10.93 23.81 16.42
C THR A 658 -10.41 25.25 16.29
N GLU A 659 -10.36 25.80 15.08
CA GLU A 659 -9.98 27.20 14.83
C GLU A 659 -10.95 28.16 15.53
N SER A 660 -12.25 27.87 15.52
CA SER A 660 -13.25 28.66 16.25
C SER A 660 -13.01 28.64 17.76
N ILE A 661 -12.79 27.45 18.34
CA ILE A 661 -12.51 27.29 19.78
C ILE A 661 -11.22 28.01 20.17
N LEU A 662 -10.20 27.96 19.31
CA LEU A 662 -8.92 28.65 19.55
C LEU A 662 -9.12 30.17 19.59
N GLU A 663 -9.93 30.73 18.69
CA GLU A 663 -10.24 32.15 18.69
C GLU A 663 -11.02 32.57 19.94
N ASP A 664 -12.03 31.79 20.34
CA ASP A 664 -12.77 32.02 21.59
C ASP A 664 -11.85 31.99 22.82
N THR A 665 -10.92 31.03 22.86
CA THR A 665 -9.93 30.91 23.93
C THR A 665 -8.99 32.11 23.95
N ARG A 666 -8.58 32.60 22.78
CA ARG A 666 -7.71 33.77 22.64
C ARG A 666 -8.40 35.04 23.14
N LEU A 667 -9.69 35.20 22.84
CA LEU A 667 -10.51 36.30 23.35
C LEU A 667 -10.69 36.22 24.87
N ALA A 668 -10.97 35.02 25.39
CA ALA A 668 -11.09 34.79 26.83
C ALA A 668 -9.80 35.14 27.58
N LEU A 669 -8.64 34.66 27.08
CA LEU A 669 -7.34 35.00 27.64
C LEU A 669 -7.09 36.50 27.63
N LYS A 670 -7.46 37.18 26.53
CA LYS A 670 -7.29 38.64 26.43
C LYS A 670 -8.11 39.39 27.48
N ASN A 671 -9.31 38.91 27.77
CA ASN A 671 -10.14 39.48 28.83
C ASN A 671 -9.54 39.25 30.21
N THR A 672 -9.05 38.04 30.50
CA THR A 672 -8.35 37.75 31.76
C THR A 672 -7.09 38.61 31.94
N GLU A 673 -6.31 38.86 30.89
CA GLU A 673 -5.17 39.78 30.94
C GLU A 673 -5.61 41.21 31.33
N ASN A 674 -6.73 41.68 30.77
CA ASN A 674 -7.27 43.00 31.08
C ASN A 674 -7.76 43.08 32.53
N GLU A 675 -8.50 42.07 33.01
CA GLU A 675 -8.96 41.97 34.39
C GLU A 675 -7.80 41.90 35.39
N LEU A 676 -6.75 41.15 35.06
CA LEU A 676 -5.52 41.10 35.86
C LEU A 676 -4.83 42.46 35.92
N SER A 677 -4.74 43.17 34.79
CA SER A 677 -4.17 44.53 34.72
C SER A 677 -4.95 45.52 35.60
N GLU A 678 -6.28 45.43 35.62
CA GLU A 678 -7.11 46.24 36.51
C GLU A 678 -6.90 45.88 37.98
N THR A 679 -6.82 44.59 38.30
CA THR A 679 -6.56 44.11 39.66
C THR A 679 -5.20 44.60 40.17
N VAL A 680 -4.16 44.57 39.32
CA VAL A 680 -2.83 45.11 39.64
C VAL A 680 -2.92 46.61 39.95
N LYS A 681 -3.62 47.39 39.13
CA LYS A 681 -3.82 48.84 39.40
C LYS A 681 -4.55 49.09 40.71
N GLN A 682 -5.56 48.28 41.04
CA GLN A 682 -6.26 48.39 42.32
C GLN A 682 -5.33 48.06 43.49
N LEU A 683 -4.52 47.01 43.37
CA LEU A 683 -3.54 46.62 44.38
C LEU A 683 -2.49 47.72 44.61
N GLU A 684 -1.97 48.32 43.54
CA GLU A 684 -1.05 49.46 43.61
C GLU A 684 -1.67 50.64 44.36
N LYS A 685 -2.94 50.96 44.06
CA LYS A 685 -3.69 52.01 44.75
C LYS A 685 -3.85 51.70 46.23
N THR A 686 -4.29 50.48 46.58
CA THR A 686 -4.43 50.05 47.98
C THR A 686 -3.09 50.10 48.71
N ASN A 687 -1.98 49.72 48.07
CA ASN A 687 -0.66 49.77 48.68
C ASN A 687 -0.19 51.21 48.96
N LEU A 688 -0.51 52.16 48.07
CA LEU A 688 -0.28 53.59 48.31
C LEU A 688 -1.10 54.10 49.49
N GLU A 689 -2.38 53.73 49.58
CA GLU A 689 -3.25 54.08 50.71
C GLU A 689 -2.74 53.48 52.04
N LEU A 690 -2.28 52.23 52.01
CA LEU A 690 -1.67 51.55 53.16
C LEU A 690 -0.37 52.25 53.61
N THR A 691 0.44 52.70 52.65
CA THR A 691 1.67 53.45 52.92
C THR A 691 1.34 54.78 53.60
N GLY A 692 0.37 55.53 53.07
CA GLY A 692 -0.06 56.79 53.68
C GLY A 692 -0.70 56.62 55.07
N THR A 693 -1.37 55.50 55.33
CA THR A 693 -1.87 55.19 56.68
C THR A 693 -0.76 54.81 57.65
N ARG A 694 0.27 54.08 57.21
CA ARG A 694 1.47 53.82 58.02
C ARG A 694 2.22 55.11 58.38
N GLU A 695 2.35 56.04 57.45
CA GLU A 695 2.97 57.35 57.72
C GLU A 695 2.20 58.13 58.79
N LYS A 696 0.86 58.20 58.67
CA LYS A 696 0.01 58.83 59.69
C LYS A 696 0.11 58.15 61.05
N LEU A 697 0.21 56.82 61.08
CA LEU A 697 0.39 56.09 62.32
C LEU A 697 1.74 56.45 62.97
N ALA A 698 2.82 56.50 62.19
CA ALA A 698 4.13 56.92 62.67
C ALA A 698 4.13 58.36 63.21
N ASP A 699 3.42 59.28 62.55
CA ASP A 699 3.22 60.65 63.06
C ASP A 699 2.47 60.65 64.39
N THR A 700 1.42 59.83 64.51
CA THR A 700 0.63 59.71 65.75
C THR A 700 1.46 59.11 66.89
N GLU A 701 2.25 58.08 66.61
CA GLU A 701 3.19 57.48 67.58
C GLU A 701 4.22 58.50 68.07
N LYS A 702 4.71 59.35 67.16
CA LYS A 702 5.61 60.45 67.51
C LYS A 702 4.92 61.50 68.39
N GLU A 703 3.73 61.95 68.02
CA GLU A 703 2.94 62.89 68.85
C GLU A 703 2.65 62.33 70.24
N LEU A 704 2.33 61.03 70.33
CA LEU A 704 2.12 60.34 71.60
C LEU A 704 3.41 60.30 72.44
N SER A 705 4.55 60.00 71.82
CA SER A 705 5.86 60.04 72.46
C SER A 705 6.18 61.43 72.99
N ASP A 706 5.99 62.48 72.17
CA ASP A 706 6.22 63.87 72.56
C ASP A 706 5.29 64.27 73.73
N THR A 707 4.03 63.85 73.68
CA THR A 707 3.06 64.07 74.77
C THR A 707 3.49 63.36 76.06
N ASN A 708 3.96 62.11 75.98
CA ASN A 708 4.48 61.38 77.12
C ASN A 708 5.72 62.05 77.72
N GLN A 709 6.64 62.57 76.89
CA GLN A 709 7.78 63.35 77.37
C GLN A 709 7.35 64.66 78.03
N ALA A 710 6.35 65.35 77.48
CA ALA A 710 5.78 66.54 78.08
C ALA A 710 5.12 66.24 79.43
N LEU A 711 4.39 65.13 79.54
CA LEU A 711 3.77 64.68 80.79
C LEU A 711 4.81 64.33 81.85
N LEU A 712 5.89 63.65 81.47
CA LEU A 712 7.03 63.36 82.36
C LEU A 712 7.71 64.65 82.84
N SER A 713 7.85 65.63 81.96
CA SER A 713 8.39 66.94 82.30
C SER A 713 7.47 67.69 83.27
N LEU A 714 6.15 67.66 83.04
CA LEU A 714 5.15 68.24 83.92
C LEU A 714 5.18 67.57 85.30
N LYS A 715 5.20 66.23 85.33
CA LYS A 715 5.37 65.45 86.56
C LYS A 715 6.64 65.85 87.30
N SER A 716 7.78 65.93 86.60
CA SER A 716 9.05 66.36 87.20
C SER A 716 8.97 67.79 87.77
N SER A 717 8.28 68.71 87.08
CA SER A 717 8.06 70.08 87.58
C SER A 717 7.12 70.13 88.78
N PHE A 718 6.12 69.24 88.83
CA PHE A 718 5.19 69.11 89.93
C PHE A 718 5.90 68.51 91.15
N ASP A 719 6.70 67.47 90.94
CA ASP A 719 7.55 66.87 91.97
C ASP A 719 8.57 67.90 92.49
N ALA A 720 9.20 68.70 91.62
CA ALA A 720 10.07 69.80 92.01
C ALA A 720 9.32 70.90 92.79
N TYR A 721 8.06 71.20 92.47
CA TYR A 721 7.21 72.11 93.25
C TYR A 721 6.92 71.57 94.65
N ILE A 722 6.64 70.27 94.77
CA ILE A 722 6.46 69.58 96.06
C ILE A 722 7.77 69.60 96.87
N VAL A 723 8.92 69.33 96.25
CA VAL A 723 10.24 69.39 96.90
C VAL A 723 10.60 70.81 97.33
N LYS A 724 10.33 71.85 96.51
CA LYS A 724 10.51 73.26 96.90
C LYS A 724 9.68 73.65 98.12
N ARG A 725 8.50 73.02 98.30
CA ARG A 725 7.64 73.17 99.48
C ARG A 725 8.09 72.32 100.67
N GLY A 726 8.78 71.20 100.43
CA GLY A 726 9.33 70.31 101.47
C GLY A 726 10.70 70.73 102.02
N GLU A 727 11.55 71.37 101.21
CA GLU A 727 12.92 71.78 101.59
C GLU A 727 13.00 73.20 102.18
N SER A 728 11.88 73.94 102.21
CA SER A 728 11.78 75.30 102.79
C SER A 728 11.05 75.34 104.13
N ASN A 729 11.28 74.35 105.00
CA ASN A 729 10.86 74.41 106.40
C ASN A 729 12.06 74.73 107.31
N LYS A 730 12.38 76.02 107.42
CA LYS A 730 12.84 76.60 108.69
C LYS A 730 11.68 77.49 109.20
N PRO A 731 11.18 77.27 110.42
CA PRO A 731 9.96 77.91 110.92
C PRO A 731 10.26 79.34 111.37
N GLU A 732 9.61 80.32 110.75
CA GLU A 732 9.49 81.73 111.17
C GLU A 732 8.54 82.39 110.15
N SER A 733 7.51 83.14 110.47
CA SER A 733 6.91 83.58 111.72
C SER A 733 5.65 84.36 111.30
N GLU A 734 4.55 84.19 112.05
CA GLU A 734 3.49 85.19 112.18
C GLU A 734 2.66 85.55 110.93
N ILE A 735 1.72 84.66 110.55
CA ILE A 735 0.37 85.18 110.27
C ILE A 735 -0.27 85.34 111.65
N GLY A 736 -0.27 86.60 112.11
CA GLY A 736 -0.79 87.01 113.40
C GLY A 736 -2.19 86.43 113.64
N SER A 737 -2.33 85.88 114.85
CA SER A 737 -3.56 85.55 115.58
C SER A 737 -4.84 85.54 114.75
N ALA A 738 -5.43 84.36 114.57
CA ALA A 738 -6.86 84.24 114.30
C ALA A 738 -7.61 85.14 115.30
N ILE A 739 -8.26 86.19 114.80
CA ILE A 739 -9.22 86.98 115.59
C ILE A 739 -10.40 86.04 115.82
N THR A 740 -10.45 85.41 116.99
CA THR A 740 -11.53 84.48 117.35
C THR A 740 -12.70 85.17 118.05
N GLU A 741 -12.53 86.42 118.49
CA GLU A 741 -13.55 87.21 119.18
C GLU A 741 -13.53 88.69 118.74
N ILE A 742 -14.70 89.30 118.60
CA ILE A 742 -14.85 90.75 118.40
C ILE A 742 -15.46 91.36 119.68
N PRO A 743 -14.68 92.02 120.54
CA PRO A 743 -15.23 92.71 121.71
C PRO A 743 -15.94 94.00 121.27
N VAL A 744 -17.21 94.14 121.66
CA VAL A 744 -17.99 95.37 121.48
C VAL A 744 -17.91 96.21 122.76
N THR A 745 -17.48 97.46 122.65
CA THR A 745 -17.46 98.40 123.78
C THR A 745 -18.86 98.99 124.01
N ALA A 746 -19.15 99.42 125.24
CA ALA A 746 -20.47 99.93 125.65
C ALA A 746 -21.01 101.15 124.84
N ASP A 747 -20.22 101.74 123.95
CA ASP A 747 -20.61 102.77 122.98
C ASP A 747 -21.01 102.21 121.59
N GLY A 748 -21.12 100.89 121.45
CA GLY A 748 -21.60 100.21 120.24
C GLY A 748 -20.57 100.12 119.10
N LYS A 749 -19.28 100.09 119.42
CA LYS A 749 -18.17 99.95 118.45
C LYS A 749 -17.40 98.66 118.68
N ALA A 750 -16.90 98.08 117.60
CA ALA A 750 -16.09 96.86 117.62
C ALA A 750 -14.65 97.18 117.24
N HIS A 751 -13.70 96.66 118.03
CA HIS A 751 -12.28 96.85 117.80
C HIS A 751 -11.70 95.64 117.07
N LEU A 752 -11.47 95.78 115.77
CA LEU A 752 -10.78 94.79 114.93
C LEU A 752 -9.32 95.20 114.78
N ASN A 753 -8.46 94.68 115.66
CA ASN A 753 -7.02 94.93 115.60
C ASN A 753 -6.38 94.05 114.54
N PHE A 754 -6.26 94.57 113.31
CA PHE A 754 -5.65 93.84 112.20
C PHE A 754 -4.51 94.64 111.56
N THR A 755 -3.34 94.01 111.45
CA THR A 755 -2.20 94.55 110.71
C THR A 755 -2.00 93.74 109.44
N ASN A 756 -2.04 94.40 108.27
CA ASN A 756 -1.72 93.70 107.03
C ASN A 756 -0.19 93.55 106.87
N THR A 757 0.32 92.37 107.23
CA THR A 757 1.73 91.99 107.03
C THR A 757 2.01 91.38 105.65
N SER A 758 0.97 91.13 104.84
CA SER A 758 1.10 90.62 103.48
C SER A 758 1.71 91.64 102.52
N ASP A 759 2.37 91.16 101.47
CA ASP A 759 2.91 91.99 100.41
C ASP A 759 1.84 92.60 99.49
N ARG A 760 0.56 92.25 99.70
CA ARG A 760 -0.59 92.65 98.88
C ARG A 760 -1.71 93.32 99.69
N PRO A 761 -2.58 94.12 99.05
CA PRO A 761 -3.77 94.65 99.71
C PRO A 761 -4.71 93.53 100.13
N VAL A 762 -5.23 93.59 101.35
CA VAL A 762 -6.21 92.64 101.88
C VAL A 762 -7.52 93.37 102.12
N ARG A 763 -8.62 92.87 101.54
CA ARG A 763 -9.97 93.30 101.94
C ARG A 763 -10.40 92.47 103.12
N VAL A 764 -10.66 93.12 104.25
CA VAL A 764 -11.22 92.50 105.44
C VAL A 764 -12.70 92.88 105.51
N SER A 765 -13.55 91.87 105.46
CA SER A 765 -15.00 92.02 105.57
C SER A 765 -15.56 91.17 106.70
N VAL A 766 -16.60 91.66 107.36
CA VAL A 766 -17.42 90.84 108.28
C VAL A 766 -18.69 90.48 107.54
N VAL A 767 -18.97 89.18 107.46
CA VAL A 767 -20.11 88.62 106.72
C VAL A 767 -21.01 87.87 107.70
N THR A 768 -22.31 88.17 107.68
CA THR A 768 -23.32 87.46 108.48
C THR A 768 -23.70 86.11 107.85
N GLU A 769 -24.42 85.27 108.58
CA GLU A 769 -24.94 83.98 108.06
C GLU A 769 -25.86 84.14 106.83
N SER A 770 -26.53 85.28 106.71
CA SER A 770 -27.32 85.65 105.54
C SER A 770 -26.49 86.10 104.32
N GLY A 771 -25.15 86.13 104.43
CA GLY A 771 -24.24 86.54 103.35
C GLY A 771 -24.10 88.05 103.17
N THR A 772 -24.59 88.85 104.10
CA THR A 772 -24.51 90.31 104.03
C THR A 772 -23.16 90.80 104.56
N GLU A 773 -22.41 91.57 103.75
CA GLU A 773 -21.20 92.26 104.20
C GLU A 773 -21.60 93.49 105.04
N VAL A 774 -21.47 93.38 106.36
CA VAL A 774 -21.79 94.47 107.31
C VAL A 774 -20.60 95.40 107.55
N LEU A 775 -19.40 94.97 107.15
CA LEU A 775 -18.19 95.76 107.09
C LEU A 775 -17.33 95.28 105.93
N SER A 776 -16.66 96.18 105.21
CA SER A 776 -15.73 95.84 104.12
C SER A 776 -14.67 96.94 104.00
N GLN A 777 -13.40 96.61 104.26
CA GLN A 777 -12.30 97.58 104.21
C GLN A 777 -11.04 96.99 103.58
N VAL A 778 -10.46 97.72 102.62
CA VAL A 778 -9.21 97.34 101.98
C VAL A 778 -8.03 97.95 102.73
N ILE A 779 -7.11 97.12 103.18
CA ILE A 779 -5.95 97.47 103.98
C ILE A 779 -4.70 97.21 103.13
N SER A 780 -3.99 98.27 102.75
CA SER A 780 -2.72 98.15 102.04
C SER A 780 -1.60 97.64 102.96
N ARG A 781 -0.56 97.03 102.36
CA ARG A 781 0.64 96.53 103.07
C ARG A 781 1.16 97.52 104.12
N GLY A 782 1.37 97.04 105.35
CA GLY A 782 1.95 97.82 106.46
C GLY A 782 1.02 98.84 107.10
N LYS A 783 -0.27 98.88 106.72
CA LYS A 783 -1.29 99.70 107.39
C LYS A 783 -1.98 98.88 108.49
N TYR A 784 -2.37 99.58 109.55
CA TYR A 784 -3.07 99.04 110.71
C TYR A 784 -4.52 99.50 110.72
N LEU A 785 -5.45 98.56 110.92
CA LEU A 785 -6.85 98.85 111.20
C LEU A 785 -7.06 98.75 112.71
N ASN A 786 -7.59 99.82 113.34
CA ASN A 786 -7.70 99.89 114.80
C ASN A 786 -9.13 100.13 115.32
N GLU A 787 -10.01 100.73 114.52
CA GLU A 787 -11.38 101.05 114.95
C GLU A 787 -12.33 101.06 113.77
N VAL A 788 -13.43 100.30 113.86
CA VAL A 788 -14.54 100.47 112.92
C VAL A 788 -15.88 100.50 113.65
N ALA A 789 -16.70 101.51 113.32
CA ALA A 789 -18.03 101.66 113.89
C ALA A 789 -18.97 100.60 113.28
N VAL A 790 -19.18 99.50 113.99
CA VAL A 790 -20.10 98.45 113.57
C VAL A 790 -21.51 98.78 114.06
N LYS A 791 -22.18 99.70 113.36
CA LYS A 791 -23.62 99.94 113.58
C LYS A 791 -24.41 98.83 112.90
N ASN A 792 -25.10 98.02 113.71
CA ASN A 792 -26.03 96.94 113.35
C ASN A 792 -25.40 95.56 113.06
N LEU A 793 -24.71 94.98 114.04
CA LEU A 793 -24.58 93.51 114.10
C LEU A 793 -25.87 92.91 114.71
N PRO A 794 -26.54 91.96 114.03
CA PRO A 794 -27.71 91.28 114.59
C PRO A 794 -27.31 90.42 115.78
N ASN A 795 -27.99 90.61 116.92
CA ASN A 795 -27.65 89.98 118.18
C ASN A 795 -27.92 88.46 118.11
N GLY A 796 -26.87 87.64 118.29
CA GLY A 796 -26.96 86.16 118.29
C GLY A 796 -26.76 85.44 116.94
N GLU A 797 -26.41 86.12 115.84
CA GLU A 797 -26.05 85.46 114.57
C GLU A 797 -24.56 85.08 114.50
N LYS A 798 -24.25 83.93 113.88
CA LYS A 798 -22.86 83.55 113.57
C LYS A 798 -22.31 84.47 112.48
N CYS A 799 -21.12 85.00 112.72
CA CYS A 799 -20.42 85.87 111.78
C CYS A 799 -19.12 85.22 111.31
N TRP A 800 -18.69 85.56 110.09
CA TRP A 800 -17.38 85.17 109.56
C TRP A 800 -16.57 86.42 109.21
N LEU A 801 -15.30 86.39 109.59
CA LEU A 801 -14.30 87.32 109.09
C LEU A 801 -13.76 86.77 107.77
N LYS A 802 -14.11 87.46 106.69
CA LYS A 802 -13.68 87.16 105.32
C LYS A 802 -12.49 88.04 104.97
N MET A 803 -11.33 87.43 104.70
CA MET A 803 -10.14 88.11 104.24
C MET A 803 -9.86 87.76 102.78
N GLU A 804 -10.00 88.73 101.88
CA GLU A 804 -9.72 88.56 100.46
C GLU A 804 -8.37 89.17 100.10
N TYR A 805 -7.45 88.35 99.61
CA TYR A 805 -6.15 88.82 99.15
C TYR A 805 -6.27 89.26 97.70
N LEU A 806 -6.01 90.54 97.45
CA LEU A 806 -6.25 91.16 96.15
C LEU A 806 -4.96 91.21 95.30
N ASP A 807 -5.12 91.10 93.99
CA ASP A 807 -4.05 91.45 93.05
C ASP A 807 -3.89 92.98 92.88
N GLY A 808 -2.90 93.40 92.09
CA GLY A 808 -2.64 94.82 91.80
C GLY A 808 -3.78 95.56 91.08
N ASN A 809 -4.80 94.84 90.60
CA ASN A 809 -5.99 95.38 89.92
C ASN A 809 -7.26 95.26 90.79
N GLY A 810 -7.14 94.83 92.05
CA GLY A 810 -8.26 94.71 92.99
C GLY A 810 -9.11 93.45 92.82
N ARG A 811 -8.66 92.45 92.06
CA ARG A 811 -9.35 91.15 91.91
C ARG A 811 -8.95 90.20 93.03
N VAL A 812 -9.91 89.42 93.53
CA VAL A 812 -9.68 88.42 94.57
C VAL A 812 -8.89 87.25 94.00
N LEU A 813 -7.74 86.95 94.59
CA LEU A 813 -6.92 85.78 94.21
C LEU A 813 -7.33 84.54 94.99
N TYR A 814 -7.53 84.72 96.29
CA TYR A 814 -8.09 83.72 97.20
C TYR A 814 -8.70 84.42 98.41
N SER A 815 -9.65 83.75 99.04
CA SER A 815 -10.37 84.24 100.22
C SER A 815 -10.19 83.26 101.37
N LEU A 816 -9.93 83.79 102.56
CA LEU A 816 -9.98 83.04 103.81
C LEU A 816 -11.26 83.41 104.54
N LEU A 817 -12.04 82.42 104.99
CA LEU A 817 -13.17 82.63 105.88
C LEU A 817 -12.83 82.04 107.24
N THR A 818 -12.99 82.85 108.29
CA THR A 818 -12.76 82.42 109.67
C THR A 818 -14.04 82.68 110.46
N PRO A 819 -14.64 81.69 111.12
CA PRO A 819 -15.79 81.93 112.00
C PRO A 819 -15.34 82.77 113.20
N VAL A 820 -16.17 83.73 113.62
CA VAL A 820 -15.89 84.63 114.75
C VAL A 820 -17.13 84.76 115.63
N GLU A 821 -16.96 84.68 116.94
CA GLU A 821 -18.03 84.95 117.91
C GLU A 821 -18.02 86.43 118.33
N VAL A 822 -19.20 87.06 118.33
CA VAL A 822 -19.38 88.41 118.88
C VAL A 822 -19.76 88.26 120.35
N GLN A 823 -18.90 88.69 121.27
CA GLN A 823 -19.21 88.71 122.70
C GLN A 823 -19.70 90.11 123.10
N GLU A 824 -20.94 90.20 123.60
CA GLU A 824 -21.43 91.37 124.36
C GLU A 824 -20.80 91.35 125.75
N ASN A 825 -20.22 92.46 126.19
CA ASN A 825 -19.66 92.65 127.53
C ASN A 825 -20.52 93.63 128.34
#